data_AF-A0A6G6UVL7-F1
#
_entry.id   AF-A0A6G6UVL7-F1
#
_cell.length_a   1.000
_cell.length_b   1.000
_cell.length_c   1.000
_cell.angle_alpha   90.00
_cell.angle_beta   90.00
_cell.angle_gamma   90.00
#
_symmetry.space_group_name_H-M   'P 1'
#
loop_
_entity.id
_entity.type
_entity.pdbx_description
1 polymer ?
#
loop_
_entity_poly.entity_id
_entity_poly.type
_entity_poly.pdbx_seq_one_letter_code
_entity_poly.pdbx_strand_id
1 'polypeptide(L)'
;MPITFQALFAPSSLALKFALKTLLGGGLALWLAMRWGLEQPAWALMTAFIVAQPLSGMVVQKGLARLAGTLVGTVMSVLFIGLFSQTPGLFLLTLALWLALCTAASTQLRSAWAYAFVLAGYTAAIIALPAIDHPLQVFDQAVARCTEICLGIFCATASSALLWPMRVEQQLGGQARQAWQNGLQAASAMLGGEDEARKGLLESLGRIVAIDSQREHAWFEGNRGRQRARAIRGLSQKLMVLLRISRSVRRQWRQLDEREAEHLAPWLHDVRTLLGKPDTPGLLLLRQRIWDAAHDEQISSAEHFCLARMALLLDYAMAAGQALEDVEAGRAPKDVSQGLAAHRDWSLALLFGSRSALAFLVMSGFWLATAWPSAPGGLVLTCVVCSLFASRENGAQIGLSFLRGIFLAIPAAFLVGQIVLPQWSSFAMLCLAMGVPLFLGALGMAHPRTGATATSYCLHFIVLVSPLNAMQFGVASMLNSALAMLVGVSAAVMAFRLLVFRHPAWLGRRLRAATQSDLVRLTRRDLRGADSWFGGRMADRLMQLARHASELPEDERKRWDDGLHGLDIGDELVHLRMCLAVAQAPLGRAEREYLQQVEAVLAKGPAAGRGQRLDTASEQFIAALRRLPASDPLRLAEGAVLQLQKSWGKWCRWQEEAHGVT
;
A
#
# COMPACT_ATOMS: atom_id res chain seq x y z
N MET A 1 -8.34 6.91 -32.03
CA MET A 1 -9.60 6.44 -31.41
C MET A 1 -9.55 6.69 -29.91
N PRO A 2 -10.64 7.09 -29.25
CA PRO A 2 -10.65 7.25 -27.80
C PRO A 2 -10.28 5.92 -27.13
N ILE A 3 -9.41 5.95 -26.13
CA ILE A 3 -8.80 4.78 -25.47
C ILE A 3 -9.86 3.79 -24.93
N THR A 4 -11.06 4.29 -24.61
CA THR A 4 -12.22 3.49 -24.20
C THR A 4 -12.71 2.54 -25.29
N PHE A 5 -12.70 2.95 -26.56
CA PHE A 5 -13.13 2.11 -27.67
C PHE A 5 -12.09 1.04 -28.02
N GLN A 6 -10.80 1.33 -27.86
CA GLN A 6 -9.76 0.30 -28.07
C GLN A 6 -9.90 -0.87 -27.10
N ALA A 7 -10.27 -0.62 -25.84
CA ALA A 7 -10.46 -1.68 -24.84
C ALA A 7 -11.61 -2.66 -25.20
N LEU A 8 -12.64 -2.19 -25.92
CA LEU A 8 -13.77 -3.02 -26.36
C LEU A 8 -13.54 -3.66 -27.75
N PHE A 9 -13.02 -2.88 -28.71
CA PHE A 9 -12.96 -3.29 -30.12
C PHE A 9 -11.62 -3.91 -30.53
N ALA A 10 -10.55 -3.71 -29.75
CA ALA A 10 -9.24 -4.33 -29.94
C ALA A 10 -8.67 -4.86 -28.61
N PRO A 11 -9.37 -5.79 -27.93
CA PRO A 11 -8.94 -6.28 -26.62
C PRO A 11 -7.65 -7.09 -26.71
N SER A 12 -6.80 -6.97 -25.69
CA SER A 12 -5.63 -7.84 -25.58
C SER A 12 -6.05 -9.28 -25.30
N SER A 13 -5.21 -10.26 -25.69
CA SER A 13 -5.48 -11.68 -25.43
C SER A 13 -5.66 -11.98 -23.94
N LEU A 14 -4.97 -11.23 -23.07
CA LEU A 14 -5.11 -11.31 -21.60
C LEU A 14 -6.47 -10.81 -21.13
N ALA A 15 -6.97 -9.70 -21.67
CA ALA A 15 -8.29 -9.15 -21.35
C ALA A 15 -9.40 -10.11 -21.79
N LEU A 16 -9.26 -10.72 -22.97
CA LEU A 16 -10.22 -11.69 -23.49
C LEU A 16 -10.31 -12.93 -22.58
N LYS A 17 -9.15 -13.51 -22.22
CA LYS A 17 -9.07 -14.63 -21.28
C LYS A 17 -9.69 -14.28 -19.92
N PHE A 18 -9.41 -13.07 -19.41
CA PHE A 18 -9.98 -12.58 -18.17
C PHE A 18 -11.52 -12.45 -18.22
N ALA A 19 -12.06 -11.86 -19.29
CA ALA A 19 -13.50 -11.70 -19.44
C ALA A 19 -14.22 -13.04 -19.55
N LEU A 20 -13.68 -13.96 -20.36
CA LEU A 20 -14.27 -15.28 -20.59
C LEU A 20 -14.26 -16.13 -19.31
N LYS A 21 -13.15 -16.20 -18.58
CA LYS A 21 -13.09 -16.96 -17.31
C LYS A 21 -14.02 -16.39 -16.24
N THR A 22 -14.20 -15.07 -16.22
CA THR A 22 -15.08 -14.38 -15.27
C THR A 22 -16.54 -14.69 -15.56
N LEU A 23 -16.94 -14.68 -16.84
CA LEU A 23 -18.29 -15.09 -17.24
C LEU A 23 -18.57 -16.56 -16.96
N LEU A 24 -17.65 -17.46 -17.31
CA LEU A 24 -17.85 -18.88 -17.08
C LEU A 24 -17.94 -19.19 -15.58
N GLY A 25 -17.07 -18.58 -14.76
CA GLY A 25 -17.13 -18.72 -13.30
C GLY A 25 -18.41 -18.14 -12.70
N GLY A 26 -18.84 -16.95 -13.16
CA GLY A 26 -20.07 -16.32 -12.71
C GLY A 26 -21.33 -17.06 -13.16
N GLY A 27 -21.38 -17.52 -14.41
CA GLY A 27 -22.47 -18.32 -14.97
C GLY A 27 -22.61 -19.67 -14.28
N LEU A 28 -21.49 -20.34 -13.98
CA LEU A 28 -21.49 -21.57 -13.18
C LEU A 28 -22.02 -21.33 -11.76
N ALA A 29 -21.61 -20.22 -11.12
CA ALA A 29 -22.11 -19.85 -9.80
C ALA A 29 -23.62 -19.60 -9.82
N LEU A 30 -24.11 -18.88 -10.83
CA LEU A 30 -25.54 -18.62 -11.01
C LEU A 30 -26.32 -19.91 -11.26
N TRP A 31 -25.80 -20.79 -12.12
CA TRP A 31 -26.42 -22.07 -12.44
C TRP A 31 -26.58 -22.95 -11.20
N LEU A 32 -25.51 -23.12 -10.42
CA LEU A 32 -25.53 -23.90 -9.19
C LEU A 32 -26.47 -23.29 -8.14
N ALA A 33 -26.44 -21.96 -7.99
CA ALA A 33 -27.29 -21.26 -7.03
C ALA A 33 -28.78 -21.44 -7.36
N MET A 34 -29.15 -21.29 -8.63
CA MET A 34 -30.53 -21.54 -9.10
C MET A 34 -30.91 -23.02 -8.94
N ARG A 35 -30.01 -23.94 -9.29
CA ARG A 35 -30.26 -25.38 -9.21
C ARG A 35 -30.43 -25.91 -7.79
N TRP A 36 -29.74 -25.32 -6.82
CA TRP A 36 -29.89 -25.64 -5.39
C TRP A 36 -31.03 -24.87 -4.72
N GLY A 37 -31.72 -23.99 -5.43
CA GLY A 37 -32.84 -23.23 -4.87
C GLY A 37 -32.40 -22.21 -3.82
N LEU A 38 -31.20 -21.63 -3.95
CA LEU A 38 -30.76 -20.56 -3.05
C LEU A 38 -31.68 -19.33 -3.17
N GLU A 39 -31.87 -18.62 -2.06
CA GLU A 39 -32.83 -17.50 -1.97
C GLU A 39 -32.49 -16.35 -2.94
N GLN A 40 -31.21 -16.01 -3.09
CA GLN A 40 -30.75 -14.85 -3.87
C GLN A 40 -29.55 -15.20 -4.78
N PRO A 41 -29.77 -15.95 -5.89
CA PRO A 41 -28.71 -16.39 -6.82
C PRO A 41 -27.85 -15.25 -7.40
N ALA A 42 -28.41 -14.04 -7.48
CA ALA A 42 -27.70 -12.84 -7.91
C ALA A 42 -26.41 -12.57 -7.12
N TRP A 43 -26.35 -12.91 -5.83
CA TRP A 43 -25.15 -12.68 -5.02
C TRP A 43 -24.02 -13.65 -5.28
N ALA A 44 -24.32 -14.89 -5.68
CA ALA A 44 -23.31 -15.85 -6.11
C ALA A 44 -22.61 -15.34 -7.38
N LEU A 45 -23.40 -14.90 -8.37
CA LEU A 45 -22.92 -14.27 -9.60
C LEU A 45 -22.12 -12.99 -9.31
N MET A 46 -22.69 -12.06 -8.53
CA MET A 46 -22.02 -10.81 -8.18
C MET A 46 -20.71 -11.07 -7.44
N THR A 47 -20.70 -12.03 -6.51
CA THR A 47 -19.49 -12.38 -5.78
C THR A 47 -18.39 -12.85 -6.73
N ALA A 48 -18.70 -13.73 -7.68
CA ALA A 48 -17.73 -14.18 -8.67
C ALA A 48 -17.09 -13.00 -9.44
N PHE A 49 -17.89 -12.00 -9.83
CA PHE A 49 -17.39 -10.78 -10.47
C PHE A 49 -16.57 -9.90 -9.53
N ILE A 50 -16.94 -9.79 -8.25
CA ILE A 50 -16.17 -8.99 -7.28
C ILE A 50 -14.81 -9.62 -7.01
N VAL A 51 -14.73 -10.95 -6.93
CA VAL A 51 -13.46 -11.64 -6.63
C VAL A 51 -12.60 -11.81 -7.89
N ALA A 52 -13.17 -11.66 -9.08
CA ALA A 52 -12.44 -11.77 -10.34
C ALA A 52 -11.20 -10.85 -10.37
N GLN A 53 -10.05 -11.47 -10.61
CA GLN A 53 -8.76 -10.82 -10.75
C GLN A 53 -8.00 -11.45 -11.93
N PRO A 54 -7.07 -10.71 -12.57
CA PRO A 54 -6.27 -11.26 -13.66
C PRO A 54 -5.47 -12.49 -13.22
N LEU A 55 -4.85 -12.42 -12.04
CA LEU A 55 -3.95 -13.44 -11.49
C LEU A 55 -4.68 -14.37 -10.52
N SER A 56 -4.43 -15.68 -10.61
CA SER A 56 -5.19 -16.68 -9.83
C SER A 56 -4.93 -16.60 -8.33
N GLY A 57 -3.69 -16.31 -7.89
CA GLY A 57 -3.38 -16.06 -6.47
C GLY A 57 -4.15 -14.88 -5.88
N MET A 58 -4.41 -13.83 -6.68
CA MET A 58 -5.19 -12.68 -6.26
C MET A 58 -6.68 -13.00 -6.09
N VAL A 59 -7.23 -13.90 -6.92
CA VAL A 59 -8.62 -14.38 -6.78
C VAL A 59 -8.78 -15.13 -5.47
N VAL A 60 -7.88 -16.08 -5.18
CA VAL A 60 -7.91 -16.87 -3.94
C VAL A 60 -7.84 -15.95 -2.71
N GLN A 61 -6.87 -15.04 -2.68
CA GLN A 61 -6.69 -14.16 -1.54
C GLN A 61 -7.87 -13.20 -1.34
N LYS A 62 -8.35 -12.58 -2.41
CA LYS A 62 -9.53 -11.70 -2.35
C LYS A 62 -10.77 -12.48 -1.96
N GLY A 63 -10.86 -13.76 -2.36
CA GLY A 63 -11.92 -14.69 -2.00
C GLY A 63 -11.90 -15.03 -0.51
N LEU A 64 -10.75 -15.39 0.04
CA LEU A 64 -10.58 -15.65 1.47
C LEU A 64 -10.85 -14.42 2.33
N ALA A 65 -10.35 -13.25 1.91
CA ALA A 65 -10.67 -11.98 2.57
C ALA A 65 -12.17 -11.69 2.49
N ARG A 66 -12.83 -12.06 1.37
CA ARG A 66 -14.28 -11.93 1.24
C ARG A 66 -15.04 -12.87 2.19
N LEU A 67 -14.61 -14.12 2.28
CA LEU A 67 -15.21 -15.09 3.17
C LEU A 67 -15.11 -14.64 4.63
N ALA A 68 -13.91 -14.28 5.08
CA ALA A 68 -13.66 -13.82 6.45
C ALA A 68 -14.49 -12.57 6.81
N GLY A 69 -14.51 -11.56 5.94
CA GLY A 69 -15.31 -10.36 6.18
C GLY A 69 -16.80 -10.65 6.21
N THR A 70 -17.29 -11.53 5.33
CA THR A 70 -18.72 -11.91 5.30
C THR A 70 -19.13 -12.61 6.58
N LEU A 71 -18.33 -13.57 7.07
CA LEU A 71 -18.62 -14.29 8.32
C LEU A 71 -18.69 -13.38 9.54
N VAL A 72 -17.78 -12.41 9.65
CA VAL A 72 -17.85 -11.42 10.74
C VAL A 72 -19.07 -10.52 10.56
N GLY A 73 -19.37 -10.10 9.33
CA GLY A 73 -20.52 -9.25 9.02
C GLY A 73 -21.86 -9.93 9.30
N THR A 74 -22.02 -11.22 8.97
CA THR A 74 -23.23 -12.01 9.22
C THR A 74 -23.48 -12.21 10.71
N VAL A 75 -22.43 -12.52 11.49
CA VAL A 75 -22.54 -12.63 12.95
C VAL A 75 -22.95 -11.29 13.56
N MET A 76 -22.31 -10.19 13.14
CA MET A 76 -22.64 -8.86 13.66
C MET A 76 -24.03 -8.37 13.25
N SER A 77 -24.53 -8.71 12.04
CA SER A 77 -25.90 -8.34 11.65
C SER A 77 -26.96 -9.02 12.53
N VAL A 78 -26.78 -10.31 12.83
CA VAL A 78 -27.69 -11.05 13.72
C VAL A 78 -27.62 -10.46 15.14
N LEU A 79 -26.42 -10.14 15.63
CA LEU A 79 -26.24 -9.50 16.94
C LEU A 79 -26.93 -8.13 17.01
N PHE A 80 -26.76 -7.27 16.01
CA PHE A 80 -27.35 -5.92 16.02
C PHE A 80 -28.87 -5.95 15.90
N ILE A 81 -29.43 -6.84 15.07
CA ILE A 81 -30.88 -7.02 14.99
C ILE A 81 -31.43 -7.60 16.30
N GLY A 82 -30.75 -8.58 16.90
CA GLY A 82 -31.16 -9.16 18.17
C GLY A 82 -31.17 -8.17 19.33
N LEU A 83 -30.20 -7.25 19.39
CA LEU A 83 -30.05 -6.30 20.50
C LEU A 83 -30.81 -4.98 20.33
N PHE A 84 -30.94 -4.47 19.09
CA PHE A 84 -31.37 -3.09 18.85
C PHE A 84 -32.55 -2.94 17.88
N SER A 85 -33.15 -4.04 17.40
CA SER A 85 -34.28 -3.98 16.44
C SER A 85 -35.48 -3.19 16.95
N GLN A 86 -35.69 -3.10 18.28
CA GLN A 86 -36.83 -2.35 18.84
C GLN A 86 -36.67 -0.82 18.73
N THR A 87 -35.45 -0.32 18.51
CA THR A 87 -35.14 1.12 18.49
C THR A 87 -34.33 1.50 17.24
N PRO A 88 -35.00 1.92 16.15
CA PRO A 88 -34.34 2.19 14.85
C PRO A 88 -33.17 3.19 14.94
N GLY A 89 -33.28 4.23 15.78
CA GLY A 89 -32.22 5.22 15.97
C GLY A 89 -30.93 4.62 16.56
N LEU A 90 -31.04 3.81 17.61
CA LEU A 90 -29.89 3.14 18.23
C LEU A 90 -29.28 2.09 17.31
N PHE A 91 -30.13 1.38 16.55
CA PHE A 91 -29.68 0.41 15.55
C PHE A 91 -28.82 1.08 14.47
N LEU A 92 -29.29 2.18 13.87
CA LEU A 92 -28.55 2.92 12.84
C LEU A 92 -27.26 3.53 13.39
N LEU A 93 -27.28 4.04 14.63
CA LEU A 93 -26.07 4.55 15.30
C LEU A 93 -25.04 3.43 15.53
N THR A 94 -25.48 2.27 16.00
CA THR A 94 -24.60 1.11 16.25
C THR A 94 -23.96 0.62 14.95
N LEU A 95 -24.75 0.53 13.88
CA LEU A 95 -24.26 0.18 12.57
C LEU A 95 -23.25 1.21 12.05
N ALA A 96 -23.51 2.51 12.24
CA ALA A 96 -22.56 3.58 11.88
C ALA A 96 -21.23 3.48 12.64
N LEU A 97 -21.27 3.19 13.95
CA LEU A 97 -20.07 2.99 14.77
C LEU A 97 -19.27 1.76 14.33
N TRP A 98 -19.96 0.66 14.02
CA TRP A 98 -19.34 -0.54 13.47
C TRP A 98 -18.66 -0.24 12.12
N LEU A 99 -19.34 0.50 11.23
CA LEU A 99 -18.78 0.94 9.96
C LEU A 99 -17.55 1.83 10.13
N ALA A 100 -17.56 2.76 11.10
CA ALA A 100 -16.41 3.58 11.44
C ALA A 100 -15.23 2.73 11.91
N LEU A 101 -15.47 1.78 12.82
CA LEU A 101 -14.46 0.89 13.36
C LEU A 101 -13.83 0.01 12.25
N CYS A 102 -14.67 -0.63 11.44
CA CYS A 102 -14.24 -1.45 10.30
C CYS A 102 -13.44 -0.64 9.27
N THR A 103 -13.88 0.57 8.95
CA THR A 103 -13.17 1.46 8.03
C THR A 103 -11.82 1.88 8.62
N ALA A 104 -11.78 2.28 9.89
CA ALA A 104 -10.55 2.66 10.57
C ALA A 104 -9.56 1.48 10.65
N ALA A 105 -10.02 0.30 11.04
CA ALA A 105 -9.20 -0.92 11.08
C ALA A 105 -8.64 -1.27 9.68
N SER A 106 -9.49 -1.22 8.64
CA SER A 106 -9.05 -1.45 7.26
C SER A 106 -7.92 -0.51 6.84
N THR A 107 -8.03 0.78 7.17
CA THR A 107 -7.00 1.77 6.78
C THR A 107 -5.66 1.57 7.49
N GLN A 108 -5.65 0.91 8.65
CA GLN A 108 -4.44 0.60 9.40
C GLN A 108 -3.71 -0.64 8.92
N LEU A 109 -4.46 -1.61 8.38
CA LEU A 109 -3.86 -2.77 7.73
C LEU A 109 -3.43 -2.39 6.32
N ARG A 110 -2.11 -2.33 6.08
CA ARG A 110 -1.54 -2.26 4.72
C ARG A 110 -1.30 -3.65 4.14
N SER A 111 -2.31 -4.50 4.26
CA SER A 111 -2.34 -5.88 3.76
C SER A 111 -3.59 -6.07 2.92
N ALA A 112 -3.61 -7.02 1.99
CA ALA A 112 -4.81 -7.38 1.24
C ALA A 112 -5.96 -7.81 2.16
N TRP A 113 -5.67 -8.24 3.40
CA TRP A 113 -6.67 -8.52 4.42
C TRP A 113 -7.44 -7.29 4.92
N ALA A 114 -6.96 -6.07 4.65
CA ALA A 114 -7.70 -4.84 4.90
C ALA A 114 -9.09 -4.86 4.26
N TYR A 115 -9.22 -5.53 3.10
CA TYR A 115 -10.49 -5.72 2.41
C TYR A 115 -11.52 -6.51 3.24
N ALA A 116 -11.08 -7.46 4.08
CA ALA A 116 -11.97 -8.23 4.94
C ALA A 116 -12.66 -7.34 5.99
N PHE A 117 -11.93 -6.37 6.58
CA PHE A 117 -12.50 -5.40 7.53
C PHE A 117 -13.56 -4.51 6.87
N VAL A 118 -13.29 -4.00 5.67
CA VAL A 118 -14.27 -3.21 4.90
C VAL A 118 -15.55 -4.03 4.69
N LEU A 119 -15.39 -5.28 4.25
CA LEU A 119 -16.50 -6.18 3.97
C LEU A 119 -17.29 -6.56 5.23
N ALA A 120 -16.63 -6.77 6.36
CA ALA A 120 -17.32 -6.99 7.64
C ALA A 120 -18.24 -5.83 8.00
N GLY A 121 -17.81 -4.59 7.71
CA GLY A 121 -18.62 -3.40 7.88
C GLY A 121 -19.86 -3.41 6.99
N TYR A 122 -19.67 -3.36 5.67
CA TYR A 122 -20.82 -3.19 4.77
C TYR A 122 -21.69 -4.44 4.65
N THR A 123 -21.18 -5.65 4.90
CA THR A 123 -22.01 -6.87 4.92
C THR A 123 -23.02 -6.84 6.06
N ALA A 124 -22.60 -6.35 7.23
CA ALA A 124 -23.52 -6.15 8.34
C ALA A 124 -24.68 -5.22 7.92
N ALA A 125 -24.38 -4.14 7.18
CA ALA A 125 -25.42 -3.24 6.65
C ALA A 125 -26.30 -3.90 5.58
N ILE A 126 -25.72 -4.69 4.67
CA ILE A 126 -26.46 -5.40 3.61
C ILE A 126 -27.49 -6.37 4.18
N ILE A 127 -27.17 -7.08 5.26
CA ILE A 127 -28.06 -8.08 5.86
C ILE A 127 -29.01 -7.41 6.87
N ALA A 128 -28.50 -6.50 7.70
CA ALA A 128 -29.29 -5.96 8.79
C ALA A 128 -30.33 -4.92 8.33
N LEU A 129 -30.05 -4.10 7.31
CA LEU A 129 -31.00 -3.06 6.86
C LEU A 129 -32.31 -3.64 6.29
N PRO A 130 -32.31 -4.66 5.39
CA PRO A 130 -33.54 -5.27 4.91
C PRO A 130 -34.29 -6.06 6.00
N ALA A 131 -33.58 -6.54 7.03
CA ALA A 131 -34.16 -7.29 8.13
C ALA A 131 -34.85 -6.43 9.20
N ILE A 132 -34.82 -5.09 9.10
CA ILE A 132 -35.45 -4.19 10.08
C ILE A 132 -36.96 -4.46 10.16
N ASP A 133 -37.62 -4.61 9.01
CA ASP A 133 -39.07 -4.81 8.96
C ASP A 133 -39.48 -6.25 9.33
N HIS A 134 -38.56 -7.21 9.16
CA HIS A 134 -38.77 -8.62 9.48
C HIS A 134 -37.59 -9.22 10.27
N PRO A 135 -37.41 -8.84 11.56
CA PRO A 135 -36.24 -9.23 12.35
C PRO A 135 -36.03 -10.74 12.50
N LEU A 136 -37.11 -11.53 12.47
CA LEU A 136 -37.06 -12.99 12.62
C LEU A 136 -36.36 -13.68 11.44
N GLN A 137 -36.32 -13.06 10.25
CA GLN A 137 -35.71 -13.64 9.06
C GLN A 137 -34.20 -13.34 8.96
N VAL A 138 -33.62 -12.58 9.89
CA VAL A 138 -32.21 -12.17 9.81
C VAL A 138 -31.24 -13.36 9.78
N PHE A 139 -31.56 -14.44 10.49
CA PHE A 139 -30.73 -15.63 10.52
C PHE A 139 -30.74 -16.34 9.16
N ASP A 140 -31.91 -16.53 8.56
CA ASP A 140 -32.06 -17.17 7.25
C ASP A 140 -31.34 -16.35 6.16
N GLN A 141 -31.53 -15.02 6.16
CA GLN A 141 -30.82 -14.11 5.27
C GLN A 141 -29.31 -14.17 5.44
N ALA A 142 -28.82 -14.28 6.69
CA ALA A 142 -27.39 -14.41 6.98
C ALA A 142 -26.81 -15.73 6.47
N VAL A 143 -27.56 -16.84 6.63
CA VAL A 143 -27.17 -18.17 6.12
C VAL A 143 -27.16 -18.19 4.60
N ALA A 144 -28.24 -17.73 3.95
CA ALA A 144 -28.33 -17.62 2.49
C ALA A 144 -27.18 -16.80 1.94
N ARG A 145 -26.86 -15.66 2.57
CA ARG A 145 -25.76 -14.81 2.14
C ARG A 145 -24.40 -15.50 2.26
N CYS A 146 -24.18 -16.25 3.33
CA CYS A 146 -22.95 -16.99 3.52
C CYS A 146 -22.78 -18.09 2.46
N THR A 147 -23.82 -18.88 2.19
CA THR A 147 -23.77 -19.99 1.23
C THR A 147 -23.57 -19.49 -0.20
N GLU A 148 -24.26 -18.43 -0.61
CA GLU A 148 -24.14 -17.81 -1.93
C GLU A 148 -22.75 -17.20 -2.16
N ILE A 149 -22.19 -16.52 -1.16
CA ILE A 149 -20.85 -15.97 -1.24
C ILE A 149 -19.80 -17.08 -1.34
N CYS A 150 -19.91 -18.12 -0.52
CA CYS A 150 -19.05 -19.30 -0.59
C CYS A 150 -19.07 -19.93 -1.99
N LEU A 151 -20.27 -20.13 -2.54
CA LEU A 151 -20.46 -20.70 -3.87
C LEU A 151 -19.83 -19.83 -4.96
N GLY A 152 -20.05 -18.52 -4.92
CA GLY A 152 -19.46 -17.56 -5.85
C GLY A 152 -17.93 -17.54 -5.79
N ILE A 153 -17.34 -17.58 -4.58
CA ILE A 153 -15.89 -17.65 -4.38
C ILE A 153 -15.34 -18.96 -4.93
N PHE A 154 -16.00 -20.09 -4.63
CA PHE A 154 -15.58 -21.41 -5.11
C PHE A 154 -15.58 -21.46 -6.64
N CYS A 155 -16.66 -21.05 -7.29
CA CYS A 155 -16.77 -21.07 -8.76
C CYS A 155 -15.77 -20.13 -9.44
N ALA A 156 -15.56 -18.93 -8.90
CA ALA A 156 -14.57 -17.98 -9.45
C ALA A 156 -13.13 -18.47 -9.25
N THR A 157 -12.85 -19.11 -8.12
CA THR A 157 -11.53 -19.69 -7.84
C THR A 157 -11.27 -20.90 -8.75
N ALA A 158 -12.26 -21.79 -8.88
CA ALA A 158 -12.20 -22.95 -9.76
C ALA A 158 -12.03 -22.53 -11.23
N SER A 159 -12.80 -21.55 -11.72
CA SER A 159 -12.66 -21.07 -13.09
C SER A 159 -11.29 -20.43 -13.34
N SER A 160 -10.76 -19.64 -12.40
CA SER A 160 -9.43 -19.04 -12.55
C SER A 160 -8.28 -20.05 -12.37
N ALA A 161 -8.50 -21.17 -11.68
CA ALA A 161 -7.50 -22.22 -11.53
C ALA A 161 -7.48 -23.19 -12.73
N LEU A 162 -8.65 -23.50 -13.30
CA LEU A 162 -8.80 -24.47 -14.39
C LEU A 162 -8.65 -23.83 -15.78
N LEU A 163 -9.15 -22.60 -15.98
CA LEU A 163 -9.16 -21.94 -17.28
C LEU A 163 -7.97 -20.97 -17.41
N TRP A 164 -6.96 -21.36 -18.19
CA TRP A 164 -5.74 -20.59 -18.46
C TRP A 164 -5.10 -19.98 -17.19
N PRO A 165 -4.53 -20.81 -16.30
CA PRO A 165 -3.95 -20.34 -15.05
C PRO A 165 -2.78 -19.38 -15.33
N MET A 166 -3.00 -18.09 -15.09
CA MET A 166 -1.94 -17.08 -15.13
C MET A 166 -1.32 -16.99 -13.74
N ARG A 167 -0.10 -17.54 -13.63
CA ARG A 167 0.66 -17.53 -12.38
C ARG A 167 1.38 -16.19 -12.22
N VAL A 168 1.31 -15.63 -11.01
CA VAL A 168 2.02 -14.40 -10.61
C VAL A 168 3.54 -14.58 -10.80
N GLU A 169 4.00 -15.83 -10.81
CA GLU A 169 5.37 -16.28 -11.05
C GLU A 169 6.14 -15.56 -12.18
N GLN A 170 5.58 -15.44 -13.40
CA GLN A 170 6.29 -14.82 -14.52
C GLN A 170 6.35 -13.30 -14.42
N GLN A 171 5.31 -12.69 -13.84
CA GLN A 171 5.20 -11.25 -13.70
C GLN A 171 6.10 -10.72 -12.57
N LEU A 172 6.24 -11.45 -11.47
CA LEU A 172 7.08 -11.05 -10.34
C LEU A 172 8.57 -11.01 -10.69
N GLY A 173 9.07 -11.96 -11.49
CA GLY A 173 10.45 -11.94 -11.94
C GLY A 173 10.77 -10.68 -12.76
N GLY A 174 9.90 -10.36 -13.73
CA GLY A 174 10.03 -9.13 -14.53
C GLY A 174 9.96 -7.85 -13.68
N GLN A 175 9.01 -7.76 -12.74
CA GLN A 175 8.89 -6.62 -11.83
C GLN A 175 10.09 -6.52 -10.86
N ALA A 176 10.60 -7.64 -10.37
CA ALA A 176 11.80 -7.69 -9.52
C ALA A 176 13.03 -7.19 -10.27
N ARG A 177 13.20 -7.64 -11.52
CA ARG A 177 14.28 -7.19 -12.40
C ARG A 177 14.21 -5.69 -12.67
N GLN A 178 13.01 -5.16 -12.95
CA GLN A 178 12.78 -3.73 -13.12
C GLN A 178 13.02 -2.92 -11.84
N ALA A 179 12.65 -3.45 -10.66
CA ALA A 179 12.92 -2.80 -9.39
C ALA A 179 14.42 -2.78 -9.07
N TRP A 180 15.12 -3.89 -9.35
CA TRP A 180 16.56 -4.00 -9.18
C TRP A 180 17.35 -3.06 -10.11
N GLN A 181 17.02 -3.04 -11.42
CA GLN A 181 17.63 -2.13 -12.39
C GLN A 181 17.44 -0.67 -11.97
N ASN A 182 16.22 -0.28 -11.61
CA ASN A 182 15.96 1.08 -11.14
C ASN A 182 16.65 1.40 -9.81
N GLY A 183 16.77 0.42 -8.91
CA GLY A 183 17.49 0.56 -7.66
C GLY A 183 18.97 0.88 -7.88
N LEU A 184 19.63 0.14 -8.77
CA LEU A 184 21.03 0.36 -9.13
C LEU A 184 21.25 1.67 -9.89
N GLN A 185 20.37 1.99 -10.85
CA GLN A 185 20.42 3.27 -11.57
C GLN A 185 20.23 4.45 -10.62
N ALA A 186 19.27 4.38 -9.69
CA ALA A 186 19.07 5.41 -8.68
C ALA A 186 20.26 5.54 -7.73
N ALA A 187 20.88 4.42 -7.33
CA ALA A 187 22.11 4.43 -6.53
C ALA A 187 23.27 5.10 -7.28
N SER A 188 23.46 4.80 -8.58
CA SER A 188 24.47 5.45 -9.43
C SER A 188 24.20 6.95 -9.62
N ALA A 189 22.94 7.33 -9.85
CA ALA A 189 22.54 8.73 -9.98
C ALA A 189 22.79 9.55 -8.70
N MET A 190 22.56 8.96 -7.52
CA MET A 190 22.84 9.59 -6.23
C MET A 190 24.30 9.95 -6.02
N LEU A 191 25.21 9.18 -6.62
CA LEU A 191 26.64 9.48 -6.58
C LEU A 191 27.02 10.62 -7.55
N GLY A 192 26.17 10.93 -8.52
CA GLY A 192 26.44 11.86 -9.62
C GLY A 192 26.01 13.32 -9.45
N GLY A 193 25.01 13.63 -8.63
CA GLY A 193 24.49 15.00 -8.49
C GLY A 193 23.14 15.06 -7.74
N GLU A 194 22.66 16.25 -7.36
CA GLU A 194 21.46 16.40 -6.50
C GLU A 194 20.11 16.28 -7.24
N ASP A 195 19.98 16.90 -8.42
CA ASP A 195 18.67 17.02 -9.07
C ASP A 195 18.17 15.71 -9.69
N GLU A 196 19.04 14.97 -10.39
CA GLU A 196 18.71 13.63 -10.90
C GLU A 196 18.48 12.60 -9.78
N ALA A 197 19.19 12.75 -8.66
CA ALA A 197 19.12 11.83 -7.53
C ALA A 197 17.75 11.86 -6.83
N ARG A 198 17.10 13.03 -6.74
CA ARG A 198 15.80 13.17 -6.06
C ARG A 198 14.69 12.42 -6.81
N LYS A 199 14.63 12.59 -8.13
CA LYS A 199 13.63 11.93 -8.98
C LYS A 199 13.86 10.41 -9.03
N GLY A 200 15.11 9.99 -9.23
CA GLY A 200 15.48 8.57 -9.26
C GLY A 200 15.18 7.84 -7.93
N LEU A 201 15.43 8.48 -6.79
CA LEU A 201 15.10 7.93 -5.46
C LEU A 201 13.60 7.62 -5.33
N LEU A 202 12.75 8.57 -5.70
CA LEU A 202 11.31 8.44 -5.55
C LEU A 202 10.70 7.35 -6.42
N GLU A 203 11.12 7.31 -7.69
CA GLU A 203 10.70 6.26 -8.61
C GLU A 203 11.15 4.88 -8.11
N SER A 204 12.36 4.79 -7.58
CA SER A 204 12.90 3.55 -7.00
C SER A 204 12.15 3.10 -5.74
N LEU A 205 11.95 4.00 -4.76
CA LEU A 205 11.14 3.74 -3.57
C LEU A 205 9.73 3.26 -3.93
N GLY A 206 9.08 3.93 -4.89
CA GLY A 206 7.76 3.57 -5.38
C GLY A 206 7.71 2.16 -5.97
N ARG A 207 8.71 1.77 -6.77
CA ARG A 207 8.80 0.41 -7.33
C ARG A 207 9.07 -0.65 -6.26
N ILE A 208 9.93 -0.35 -5.28
CA ILE A 208 10.26 -1.27 -4.19
C ILE A 208 9.04 -1.51 -3.29
N VAL A 209 8.28 -0.48 -2.97
CA VAL A 209 7.02 -0.64 -2.22
C VAL A 209 5.95 -1.33 -3.06
N ALA A 210 5.88 -1.04 -4.36
CA ALA A 210 4.93 -1.71 -5.26
C ALA A 210 5.19 -3.23 -5.31
N ILE A 211 6.44 -3.68 -5.44
CA ILE A 211 6.73 -5.12 -5.46
C ILE A 211 6.55 -5.77 -4.08
N ASP A 212 6.91 -5.09 -2.98
CA ASP A 212 6.68 -5.64 -1.63
C ASP A 212 5.17 -5.84 -1.36
N SER A 213 4.31 -4.99 -1.91
CA SER A 213 2.85 -5.14 -1.83
C SER A 213 2.32 -6.35 -2.60
N GLN A 214 2.94 -6.72 -3.73
CA GLN A 214 2.54 -7.89 -4.54
C GLN A 214 2.95 -9.22 -3.90
N ARG A 215 3.87 -9.20 -2.93
CA ARG A 215 4.35 -10.39 -2.21
C ARG A 215 3.22 -11.22 -1.62
N GLU A 216 2.20 -10.57 -1.06
CA GLU A 216 1.12 -11.28 -0.38
C GLU A 216 0.32 -12.17 -1.35
N HIS A 217 0.20 -11.74 -2.60
CA HIS A 217 -0.50 -12.49 -3.64
C HIS A 217 0.25 -13.78 -4.01
N ALA A 218 1.58 -13.71 -4.07
CA ALA A 218 2.46 -14.84 -4.38
C ALA A 218 2.39 -15.96 -3.32
N TRP A 219 2.06 -15.60 -2.07
CA TRP A 219 1.96 -16.56 -0.96
C TRP A 219 0.91 -17.64 -1.22
N PHE A 220 -0.16 -17.33 -1.97
CA PHE A 220 -1.27 -18.23 -2.25
C PHE A 220 -1.03 -19.14 -3.47
N GLU A 221 0.14 -19.09 -4.10
CA GLU A 221 0.49 -19.90 -5.28
C GLU A 221 1.30 -21.17 -4.94
N GLY A 222 1.26 -21.64 -3.70
CA GLY A 222 1.95 -22.87 -3.26
C GLY A 222 3.35 -22.64 -2.68
N ASN A 223 4.20 -23.68 -2.65
CA ASN A 223 5.50 -23.60 -1.96
C ASN A 223 6.49 -22.66 -2.66
N ARG A 224 6.62 -22.74 -4.00
CA ARG A 224 7.50 -21.87 -4.79
C ARG A 224 7.07 -20.39 -4.72
N GLY A 225 5.76 -20.12 -4.76
CA GLY A 225 5.21 -18.79 -4.53
C GLY A 225 5.58 -18.22 -3.15
N ARG A 226 5.49 -19.03 -2.08
CA ARG A 226 5.93 -18.65 -0.73
C ARG A 226 7.43 -18.38 -0.64
N GLN A 227 8.26 -19.16 -1.33
CA GLN A 227 9.70 -18.94 -1.39
C GLN A 227 10.04 -17.63 -2.12
N ARG A 228 9.40 -17.36 -3.27
CA ARG A 228 9.50 -16.08 -3.99
C ARG A 228 9.04 -14.89 -3.17
N ALA A 229 7.96 -15.03 -2.42
CA ALA A 229 7.49 -13.99 -1.52
C ALA A 229 8.56 -13.60 -0.48
N ARG A 230 9.28 -14.59 0.06
CA ARG A 230 10.42 -14.35 0.97
C ARG A 230 11.60 -13.72 0.23
N ALA A 231 11.91 -14.16 -0.97
CA ALA A 231 12.98 -13.58 -1.79
C ALA A 231 12.71 -12.11 -2.16
N ILE A 232 11.48 -11.75 -2.52
CA ILE A 232 11.06 -10.36 -2.80
C ILE A 232 11.28 -9.47 -1.57
N ARG A 233 10.99 -9.99 -0.37
CA ARG A 233 11.26 -9.29 0.87
C ARG A 233 12.75 -9.02 1.07
N GLY A 234 13.59 -10.02 0.81
CA GLY A 234 15.05 -9.89 0.82
C GLY A 234 15.55 -8.85 -0.19
N LEU A 235 15.06 -8.91 -1.43
CA LEU A 235 15.38 -7.95 -2.48
C LEU A 235 14.99 -6.52 -2.08
N SER A 236 13.77 -6.32 -1.61
CA SER A 236 13.25 -5.00 -1.21
C SER A 236 14.08 -4.38 -0.09
N GLN A 237 14.47 -5.17 0.91
CA GLN A 237 15.37 -4.71 1.96
C GLN A 237 16.75 -4.33 1.42
N LYS A 238 17.37 -5.19 0.60
CA LYS A 238 18.71 -4.94 0.07
C LYS A 238 18.74 -3.69 -0.82
N LEU A 239 17.72 -3.47 -1.65
CA LEU A 239 17.58 -2.25 -2.44
C LEU A 239 17.36 -1.01 -1.56
N MET A 240 16.59 -1.10 -0.48
CA MET A 240 16.49 0.01 0.49
C MET A 240 17.83 0.36 1.12
N VAL A 241 18.60 -0.65 1.56
CA VAL A 241 19.91 -0.42 2.17
C VAL A 241 20.91 0.11 1.13
N LEU A 242 20.87 -0.39 -0.11
CA LEU A 242 21.68 0.12 -1.22
C LEU A 242 21.47 1.63 -1.43
N LEU A 243 20.22 2.08 -1.57
CA LEU A 243 19.89 3.52 -1.77
C LEU A 243 20.31 4.38 -0.57
N ARG A 244 20.29 3.81 0.63
CA ARG A 244 20.69 4.46 1.86
C ARG A 244 22.20 4.65 1.93
N ILE A 245 22.96 3.62 1.56
CA ILE A 245 24.42 3.67 1.52
C ILE A 245 24.89 4.62 0.42
N SER A 246 24.27 4.61 -0.78
CA SER A 246 24.66 5.54 -1.85
C SER A 246 24.48 7.00 -1.43
N ARG A 247 23.40 7.31 -0.69
CA ARG A 247 23.25 8.63 -0.05
C ARG A 247 24.36 8.90 0.96
N SER A 248 24.69 7.93 1.81
CA SER A 248 25.78 8.10 2.78
C SER A 248 27.14 8.34 2.11
N VAL A 249 27.47 7.62 1.04
CA VAL A 249 28.71 7.84 0.25
C VAL A 249 28.72 9.27 -0.27
N ARG A 250 27.62 9.74 -0.88
CA ARG A 250 27.54 11.11 -1.38
C ARG A 250 27.63 12.16 -0.27
N ARG A 251 27.08 11.90 0.92
CA ARG A 251 27.21 12.79 2.09
C ARG A 251 28.65 12.90 2.55
N GLN A 252 29.38 11.78 2.60
CA GLN A 252 30.79 11.76 2.98
C GLN A 252 31.68 12.40 1.93
N TRP A 253 31.40 12.14 0.66
CA TRP A 253 32.10 12.75 -0.46
C TRP A 253 32.16 14.29 -0.37
N ARG A 254 31.07 14.92 0.09
CA ARG A 254 31.00 16.39 0.24
C ARG A 254 31.77 16.95 1.42
N GLN A 255 32.28 16.10 2.29
CA GLN A 255 33.08 16.50 3.44
C GLN A 255 34.56 16.29 3.22
N LEU A 256 34.93 15.66 2.10
CA LEU A 256 36.30 15.53 1.69
C LEU A 256 36.84 16.90 1.28
N ASP A 257 38.09 17.15 1.64
CA ASP A 257 38.83 18.29 1.11
C ASP A 257 39.13 18.08 -0.39
N GLU A 258 39.50 19.14 -1.10
CA GLU A 258 39.69 19.10 -2.57
C GLU A 258 40.71 18.02 -3.00
N ARG A 259 41.80 17.87 -2.25
CA ARG A 259 42.83 16.84 -2.50
C ARG A 259 42.32 15.42 -2.27
N GLU A 260 41.57 15.20 -1.19
CA GLU A 260 40.98 13.89 -0.87
C GLU A 260 39.92 13.51 -1.92
N ALA A 261 39.13 14.49 -2.37
CA ALA A 261 38.13 14.29 -3.42
C ALA A 261 38.76 13.95 -4.78
N GLU A 262 39.86 14.60 -5.15
CA GLU A 262 40.64 14.26 -6.35
C GLU A 262 41.24 12.86 -6.26
N HIS A 263 41.82 12.49 -5.11
CA HIS A 263 42.37 11.17 -4.88
C HIS A 263 41.30 10.07 -5.00
N LEU A 264 40.10 10.31 -4.46
CA LEU A 264 39.01 9.35 -4.49
C LEU A 264 38.16 9.35 -5.78
N ALA A 265 38.37 10.31 -6.69
CA ALA A 265 37.52 10.50 -7.87
C ALA A 265 37.50 9.29 -8.81
N PRO A 266 38.63 8.61 -9.09
CA PRO A 266 38.64 7.40 -9.92
C PRO A 266 37.79 6.27 -9.30
N TRP A 267 37.88 6.08 -7.98
CA TRP A 267 37.11 5.06 -7.27
C TRP A 267 35.60 5.33 -7.37
N LEU A 268 35.19 6.59 -7.17
CA LEU A 268 33.78 6.96 -7.30
C LEU A 268 33.27 6.75 -8.75
N HIS A 269 34.10 7.05 -9.74
CA HIS A 269 33.77 6.85 -11.15
C HIS A 269 33.58 5.37 -11.48
N ASP A 270 34.49 4.50 -11.03
CA ASP A 270 34.42 3.05 -11.24
C ASP A 270 33.18 2.45 -10.57
N VAL A 271 32.89 2.86 -9.32
CA VAL A 271 31.67 2.44 -8.60
C VAL A 271 30.42 2.86 -9.37
N ARG A 272 30.35 4.11 -9.85
CA ARG A 272 29.19 4.61 -10.61
C ARG A 272 28.97 3.84 -11.90
N THR A 273 30.06 3.52 -12.61
CA THR A 273 30.03 2.79 -13.88
C THR A 273 29.51 1.37 -13.68
N LEU A 274 30.03 0.66 -12.66
CA LEU A 274 29.57 -0.70 -12.34
C LEU A 274 28.15 -0.73 -11.79
N LEU A 275 27.69 0.29 -11.05
CA LEU A 275 26.27 0.36 -10.67
C LEU A 275 25.35 0.61 -11.88
N GLY A 276 25.82 1.35 -12.89
CA GLY A 276 25.06 1.59 -14.12
C GLY A 276 24.95 0.35 -15.02
N LYS A 277 26.01 -0.45 -15.07
CA LYS A 277 26.08 -1.73 -15.79
C LYS A 277 26.68 -2.80 -14.87
N PRO A 278 25.86 -3.42 -14.01
CA PRO A 278 26.34 -4.37 -13.02
C PRO A 278 26.90 -5.63 -13.68
N ASP A 279 28.12 -5.96 -13.28
CA ASP A 279 28.82 -7.21 -13.61
C ASP A 279 29.40 -7.80 -12.32
N THR A 280 29.01 -9.02 -11.96
CA THR A 280 29.37 -9.62 -10.65
C THR A 280 30.88 -9.76 -10.47
N PRO A 281 31.65 -10.31 -11.43
CA PRO A 281 33.11 -10.32 -11.36
C PRO A 281 33.72 -8.92 -11.23
N GLY A 282 33.26 -7.94 -12.01
CA GLY A 282 33.72 -6.56 -11.90
C GLY A 282 33.46 -5.94 -10.52
N LEU A 283 32.27 -6.17 -9.95
CA LEU A 283 31.91 -5.70 -8.61
C LEU A 283 32.82 -6.30 -7.52
N LEU A 284 33.10 -7.61 -7.59
CA LEU A 284 33.99 -8.29 -6.65
C LEU A 284 35.42 -7.75 -6.72
N LEU A 285 35.95 -7.58 -7.94
CA LEU A 285 37.31 -7.07 -8.15
C LEU A 285 37.45 -5.63 -7.65
N LEU A 286 36.51 -4.75 -7.96
CA LEU A 286 36.54 -3.38 -7.46
C LEU A 286 36.38 -3.34 -5.94
N ARG A 287 35.51 -4.18 -5.37
CA ARG A 287 35.31 -4.29 -3.93
C ARG A 287 36.59 -4.69 -3.19
N GLN A 288 37.38 -5.60 -3.76
CA GLN A 288 38.68 -6.00 -3.20
C GLN A 288 39.69 -4.85 -3.31
N ARG A 289 39.80 -4.20 -4.47
CA ARG A 289 40.71 -3.05 -4.65
C ARG A 289 40.41 -1.89 -3.70
N ILE A 290 39.13 -1.58 -3.48
CA ILE A 290 38.70 -0.55 -2.51
C ILE A 290 39.03 -0.98 -1.08
N TRP A 291 38.88 -2.27 -0.76
CA TRP A 291 39.23 -2.79 0.56
C TRP A 291 40.71 -2.61 0.85
N ASP A 292 41.57 -3.00 -0.09
CA ASP A 292 43.02 -2.89 0.04
C ASP A 292 43.43 -1.41 0.18
N ALA A 293 42.86 -0.53 -0.66
CA ALA A 293 43.07 0.91 -0.56
C ALA A 293 42.59 1.50 0.78
N ALA A 294 41.49 0.99 1.34
CA ALA A 294 40.99 1.46 2.63
C ALA A 294 41.89 1.06 3.81
N HIS A 295 42.75 0.05 3.67
CA HIS A 295 43.67 -0.38 4.74
C HIS A 295 45.05 0.26 4.65
N ASP A 296 45.26 1.17 3.70
CA ASP A 296 46.49 1.95 3.64
C ASP A 296 46.59 2.83 4.90
N GLU A 297 47.77 2.87 5.53
CA GLU A 297 47.99 3.70 6.72
C GLU A 297 48.14 5.19 6.39
N GLN A 298 48.34 5.52 5.10
CA GLN A 298 48.60 6.88 4.64
C GLN A 298 47.32 7.69 4.38
N ILE A 299 46.16 7.05 4.31
CA ILE A 299 44.90 7.74 4.01
C ILE A 299 44.30 8.39 5.26
N SER A 300 43.57 9.47 5.05
CA SER A 300 42.86 10.15 6.14
C SER A 300 41.71 9.28 6.68
N SER A 301 41.24 9.58 7.90
CA SER A 301 40.05 8.92 8.45
C SER A 301 38.79 9.19 7.61
N ALA A 302 38.73 10.33 6.92
CA ALA A 302 37.61 10.69 6.04
C ALA A 302 37.65 9.87 4.74
N GLU A 303 38.84 9.68 4.17
CA GLU A 303 39.05 8.83 2.99
C GLU A 303 38.74 7.36 3.29
N HIS A 304 39.27 6.84 4.41
CA HIS A 304 38.97 5.48 4.89
C HIS A 304 37.45 5.26 5.02
N PHE A 305 36.75 6.21 5.64
CA PHE A 305 35.31 6.11 5.83
C PHE A 305 34.55 6.10 4.50
N CYS A 306 34.95 6.96 3.56
CA CYS A 306 34.35 7.02 2.22
C CYS A 306 34.56 5.72 1.45
N LEU A 307 35.79 5.19 1.42
CA LEU A 307 36.13 3.91 0.80
C LEU A 307 35.37 2.75 1.45
N ALA A 308 35.30 2.70 2.79
CA ALA A 308 34.53 1.68 3.50
C ALA A 308 33.04 1.70 3.14
N ARG A 309 32.45 2.89 2.95
CA ARG A 309 31.06 3.01 2.48
C ARG A 309 30.89 2.61 1.03
N MET A 310 31.84 2.91 0.15
CA MET A 310 31.82 2.45 -1.24
C MET A 310 31.93 0.92 -1.31
N ALA A 311 32.81 0.33 -0.52
CA ALA A 311 32.92 -1.12 -0.37
C ALA A 311 31.58 -1.74 0.08
N LEU A 312 30.96 -1.19 1.12
CA LEU A 312 29.65 -1.65 1.58
C LEU A 312 28.55 -1.48 0.52
N LEU A 313 28.62 -0.43 -0.31
CA LEU A 313 27.69 -0.21 -1.40
C LEU A 313 27.77 -1.33 -2.45
N LEU A 314 28.99 -1.74 -2.81
CA LEU A 314 29.22 -2.86 -3.74
C LEU A 314 28.73 -4.19 -3.15
N ASP A 315 28.96 -4.42 -1.85
CA ASP A 315 28.46 -5.62 -1.15
C ASP A 315 26.92 -5.73 -1.25
N TYR A 316 26.21 -4.62 -1.05
CA TYR A 316 24.75 -4.59 -1.18
C TYR A 316 24.26 -4.66 -2.63
N ALA A 317 25.03 -4.14 -3.60
CA ALA A 317 24.72 -4.29 -5.03
C ALA A 317 24.77 -5.76 -5.46
N MET A 318 25.85 -6.47 -5.07
CA MET A 318 25.98 -7.91 -5.30
C MET A 318 24.90 -8.70 -4.56
N ALA A 319 24.66 -8.37 -3.28
CA ALA A 319 23.62 -9.04 -2.51
C ALA A 319 22.22 -8.84 -3.13
N ALA A 320 21.93 -7.66 -3.68
CA ALA A 320 20.67 -7.39 -4.37
C ALA A 320 20.56 -8.18 -5.68
N GLY A 321 21.66 -8.35 -6.42
CA GLY A 321 21.75 -9.26 -7.59
C GLY A 321 21.42 -10.70 -7.20
N GLN A 322 22.04 -11.22 -6.13
CA GLN A 322 21.74 -12.56 -5.64
C GLN A 322 20.27 -12.72 -5.21
N ALA A 323 19.69 -11.68 -4.58
CA ALA A 323 18.28 -11.71 -4.20
C ALA A 323 17.34 -11.70 -5.41
N LEU A 324 17.71 -11.02 -6.50
CA LEU A 324 16.97 -11.08 -7.76
C LEU A 324 17.00 -12.51 -8.33
N GLU A 325 18.16 -13.16 -8.36
CA GLU A 325 18.29 -14.55 -8.79
C GLU A 325 17.43 -15.49 -7.93
N ASP A 326 17.38 -15.28 -6.62
CA ASP A 326 16.53 -16.06 -5.72
C ASP A 326 15.04 -15.86 -6.02
N VAL A 327 14.61 -14.65 -6.41
CA VAL A 327 13.24 -14.39 -6.86
C VAL A 327 12.96 -15.13 -8.18
N GLU A 328 13.86 -15.05 -9.15
CA GLU A 328 13.69 -15.66 -10.47
C GLU A 328 13.70 -17.21 -10.38
N ALA A 329 14.65 -17.77 -9.63
CA ALA A 329 14.75 -19.20 -9.35
C ALA A 329 13.66 -19.70 -8.39
N GLY A 330 13.02 -18.80 -7.65
CA GLY A 330 12.03 -19.12 -6.62
C GLY A 330 12.60 -19.85 -5.41
N ARG A 331 13.80 -19.48 -5.00
CA ARG A 331 14.49 -20.00 -3.80
C ARG A 331 14.21 -19.11 -2.60
N ALA A 332 14.14 -19.71 -1.40
CA ALA A 332 14.09 -18.91 -0.19
C ALA A 332 15.49 -18.35 0.12
N PRO A 333 15.60 -17.07 0.50
CA PRO A 333 16.87 -16.51 0.96
C PRO A 333 17.32 -17.24 2.23
N LYS A 334 18.65 -17.40 2.39
CA LYS A 334 19.25 -18.02 3.58
C LYS A 334 18.93 -17.23 4.85
N ASP A 335 18.89 -15.90 4.75
CA ASP A 335 18.50 -15.00 5.83
C ASP A 335 17.03 -14.60 5.71
N VAL A 336 16.24 -14.93 6.73
CA VAL A 336 14.85 -14.48 6.82
C VAL A 336 14.83 -13.04 7.31
N SER A 337 14.75 -12.10 6.38
CA SER A 337 14.62 -10.70 6.73
C SER A 337 13.24 -10.33 7.27
N GLN A 338 13.23 -9.39 8.22
CA GLN A 338 11.99 -8.72 8.64
C GLN A 338 11.49 -7.83 7.50
N GLY A 339 10.18 -7.85 7.23
CA GLY A 339 9.58 -7.02 6.17
C GLY A 339 9.71 -5.53 6.45
N LEU A 340 9.55 -4.70 5.42
CA LEU A 340 9.51 -3.25 5.58
C LEU A 340 8.34 -2.87 6.49
N ALA A 341 8.63 -2.17 7.59
CA ALA A 341 7.57 -1.72 8.48
C ALA A 341 6.80 -0.57 7.83
N ALA A 342 5.48 -0.65 7.86
CA ALA A 342 4.62 0.39 7.32
C ALA A 342 4.35 1.51 8.34
N HIS A 343 4.19 2.75 7.88
CA HIS A 343 3.74 3.84 8.74
C HIS A 343 2.23 3.69 9.02
N ARG A 344 1.87 3.58 10.30
CA ARG A 344 0.47 3.51 10.78
C ARG A 344 0.03 4.83 11.36
N ASP A 345 -1.12 5.33 10.91
CA ASP A 345 -1.63 6.65 11.25
C ASP A 345 -3.04 6.56 11.83
N TRP A 346 -3.12 6.49 13.15
CA TRP A 346 -4.38 6.35 13.89
C TRP A 346 -5.31 7.53 13.71
N SER A 347 -4.76 8.75 13.61
CA SER A 347 -5.57 9.95 13.43
C SER A 347 -6.33 9.91 12.10
N LEU A 348 -5.62 9.54 11.02
CA LEU A 348 -6.19 9.42 9.70
C LEU A 348 -7.18 8.24 9.60
N ALA A 349 -6.90 7.14 10.29
CA ALA A 349 -7.80 6.00 10.36
C ALA A 349 -9.16 6.37 11.02
N LEU A 350 -9.11 7.07 12.16
CA LEU A 350 -10.32 7.55 12.85
C LEU A 350 -11.10 8.56 12.01
N LEU A 351 -10.42 9.47 11.31
CA LEU A 351 -11.06 10.44 10.42
C LEU A 351 -11.76 9.78 9.22
N PHE A 352 -11.16 8.73 8.65
CA PHE A 352 -11.81 7.99 7.57
C PHE A 352 -13.00 7.17 8.07
N GLY A 353 -12.90 6.60 9.28
CA GLY A 353 -14.01 5.96 9.96
C GLY A 353 -15.17 6.93 10.23
N SER A 354 -14.88 8.10 10.81
CA SER A 354 -15.90 9.11 11.13
C SER A 354 -16.60 9.64 9.89
N ARG A 355 -15.88 9.82 8.77
CA ARG A 355 -16.50 10.17 7.47
C ARG A 355 -17.53 9.12 7.03
N SER A 356 -17.17 7.84 7.07
CA SER A 356 -18.08 6.76 6.65
C SER A 356 -19.32 6.71 7.54
N ALA A 357 -19.15 6.85 8.87
CA ALA A 357 -20.26 6.91 9.80
C ALA A 357 -21.16 8.13 9.56
N LEU A 358 -20.58 9.32 9.37
CA LEU A 358 -21.36 10.54 9.14
C LEU A 358 -22.13 10.46 7.82
N ALA A 359 -21.49 9.98 6.74
CA ALA A 359 -22.17 9.79 5.44
C ALA A 359 -23.34 8.81 5.56
N PHE A 360 -23.15 7.71 6.31
CA PHE A 360 -24.20 6.74 6.59
C PHE A 360 -25.34 7.39 7.40
N LEU A 361 -25.04 8.07 8.51
CA LEU A 361 -26.05 8.70 9.36
C LEU A 361 -26.84 9.80 8.65
N VAL A 362 -26.21 10.60 7.79
CA VAL A 362 -26.91 11.61 6.98
C VAL A 362 -27.89 10.95 6.02
N MET A 363 -27.46 9.89 5.32
CA MET A 363 -28.36 9.13 4.43
C MET A 363 -29.46 8.41 5.23
N SER A 364 -29.17 8.00 6.48
CA SER A 364 -30.14 7.38 7.38
C SER A 364 -31.20 8.38 7.82
N GLY A 365 -30.79 9.60 8.16
CA GLY A 365 -31.71 10.70 8.46
C GLY A 365 -32.59 11.05 7.26
N PHE A 366 -32.03 11.06 6.04
CA PHE A 366 -32.81 11.23 4.81
C PHE A 366 -33.84 10.12 4.61
N TRP A 367 -33.48 8.85 4.84
CA TRP A 367 -34.43 7.74 4.77
C TRP A 367 -35.55 7.87 5.82
N LEU A 368 -35.21 8.16 7.08
CA LEU A 368 -36.20 8.33 8.14
C LEU A 368 -37.17 9.48 7.86
N ALA A 369 -36.69 10.57 7.25
CA ALA A 369 -37.53 11.72 6.90
C ALA A 369 -38.43 11.46 5.68
N THR A 370 -37.97 10.68 4.70
CA THR A 370 -38.70 10.44 3.45
C THR A 370 -39.56 9.18 3.48
N ALA A 371 -39.27 8.25 4.39
CA ALA A 371 -39.82 6.89 4.39
C ALA A 371 -39.72 6.18 3.02
N TRP A 372 -38.74 6.56 2.18
CA TRP A 372 -38.63 6.04 0.82
C TRP A 372 -38.25 4.55 0.84
N PRO A 373 -39.09 3.64 0.29
CA PRO A 373 -38.88 2.19 0.46
C PRO A 373 -37.57 1.66 -0.12
N SER A 374 -37.04 2.29 -1.17
CA SER A 374 -35.78 1.85 -1.80
C SER A 374 -34.52 2.50 -1.22
N ALA A 375 -34.66 3.46 -0.29
CA ALA A 375 -33.52 4.14 0.32
C ALA A 375 -32.52 3.21 1.05
N PRO A 376 -32.91 2.06 1.67
CA PRO A 376 -31.96 1.10 2.23
C PRO A 376 -30.90 0.61 1.22
N GLY A 377 -31.26 0.44 -0.05
CA GLY A 377 -30.29 0.11 -1.10
C GLY A 377 -29.27 1.24 -1.34
N GLY A 378 -29.71 2.49 -1.23
CA GLY A 378 -28.84 3.67 -1.28
C GLY A 378 -27.91 3.77 -0.07
N LEU A 379 -28.43 3.50 1.13
CA LEU A 379 -27.65 3.44 2.38
C LEU A 379 -26.49 2.44 2.31
N VAL A 380 -26.79 1.23 1.84
CA VAL A 380 -25.80 0.19 1.60
C VAL A 380 -24.71 0.70 0.67
N LEU A 381 -25.07 1.33 -0.45
CA LEU A 381 -24.09 1.82 -1.42
C LEU A 381 -23.26 2.99 -0.90
N THR A 382 -23.85 3.91 -0.15
CA THR A 382 -23.10 4.98 0.53
C THR A 382 -22.02 4.39 1.41
N CYS A 383 -22.39 3.41 2.24
CA CYS A 383 -21.46 2.68 3.10
C CYS A 383 -20.36 1.95 2.30
N VAL A 384 -20.74 1.18 1.27
CA VAL A 384 -19.79 0.42 0.44
C VAL A 384 -18.77 1.35 -0.21
N VAL A 385 -19.21 2.44 -0.84
CA VAL A 385 -18.31 3.37 -1.54
C VAL A 385 -17.41 4.13 -0.55
N CYS A 386 -17.96 4.63 0.57
CA CYS A 386 -17.18 5.34 1.59
C CYS A 386 -16.11 4.45 2.25
N SER A 387 -16.45 3.20 2.57
CA SER A 387 -15.55 2.26 3.23
C SER A 387 -14.50 1.68 2.26
N LEU A 388 -14.90 1.26 1.05
CA LEU A 388 -14.01 0.64 0.07
C LEU A 388 -12.93 1.59 -0.45
N PHE A 389 -13.28 2.87 -0.61
CA PHE A 389 -12.36 3.89 -1.10
C PHE A 389 -11.83 4.78 0.01
N ALA A 390 -11.96 4.37 1.27
CA ALA A 390 -11.69 5.24 2.41
C ALA A 390 -10.26 5.77 2.42
N SER A 391 -9.29 4.87 2.19
CA SER A 391 -7.86 5.14 2.13
C SER A 391 -7.38 5.70 0.79
N ARG A 392 -8.20 5.63 -0.27
CA ARG A 392 -7.83 6.06 -1.62
C ARG A 392 -7.84 7.58 -1.72
N GLU A 393 -6.77 8.15 -2.26
CA GLU A 393 -6.62 9.60 -2.38
C GLU A 393 -7.60 10.17 -3.42
N ASN A 394 -7.86 9.41 -4.47
CA ASN A 394 -8.83 9.71 -5.52
C ASN A 394 -10.22 9.11 -5.26
N GLY A 395 -10.62 8.92 -3.99
CA GLY A 395 -11.89 8.29 -3.60
C GLY A 395 -13.13 8.93 -4.27
N ALA A 396 -13.18 10.26 -4.34
CA ALA A 396 -14.25 10.98 -5.05
C ALA A 396 -14.27 10.68 -6.57
N GLN A 397 -13.11 10.60 -7.22
CA GLN A 397 -13.02 10.29 -8.66
C GLN A 397 -13.41 8.85 -8.96
N ILE A 398 -13.06 7.91 -8.08
CA ILE A 398 -13.52 6.52 -8.18
C ILE A 398 -15.04 6.46 -7.98
N GLY A 399 -15.60 7.18 -7.01
CA GLY A 399 -17.05 7.29 -6.80
C GLY A 399 -17.78 7.87 -8.03
N LEU A 400 -17.22 8.88 -8.70
CA LEU A 400 -17.77 9.39 -9.96
C LEU A 400 -17.71 8.37 -11.10
N SER A 401 -16.64 7.58 -11.16
CA SER A 401 -16.55 6.45 -12.11
C SER A 401 -17.63 5.41 -11.81
N PHE A 402 -17.92 5.15 -10.53
CA PHE A 402 -19.00 4.26 -10.10
C PHE A 402 -20.36 4.79 -10.55
N LEU A 403 -20.62 6.08 -10.36
CA LEU A 403 -21.84 6.75 -10.79
C LEU A 403 -22.05 6.61 -12.31
N ARG A 404 -20.99 6.85 -13.11
CA ARG A 404 -21.00 6.62 -14.56
C ARG A 404 -21.34 5.17 -14.91
N GLY A 405 -20.78 4.20 -14.17
CA GLY A 405 -21.08 2.79 -14.36
C GLY A 405 -22.54 2.44 -14.10
N ILE A 406 -23.14 3.00 -13.04
CA ILE A 406 -24.58 2.83 -12.72
C ILE A 406 -25.43 3.42 -13.85
N PHE A 407 -25.13 4.65 -14.29
CA PHE A 407 -25.86 5.29 -15.38
C PHE A 407 -25.83 4.45 -16.67
N LEU A 408 -24.70 3.81 -16.99
CA LEU A 408 -24.59 2.91 -18.13
C LEU A 408 -25.32 1.57 -17.91
N ALA A 409 -25.40 1.09 -16.67
CA ALA A 409 -26.06 -0.17 -16.33
C ALA A 409 -27.58 -0.08 -16.44
N ILE A 410 -28.18 1.07 -16.15
CA ILE A 410 -29.64 1.28 -16.19
C ILE A 410 -30.26 0.91 -17.55
N PRO A 411 -29.85 1.48 -18.70
CA PRO A 411 -30.46 1.15 -19.98
C PRO A 411 -30.21 -0.31 -20.39
N ALA A 412 -29.03 -0.86 -20.08
CA ALA A 412 -28.72 -2.26 -20.35
C ALA A 412 -29.60 -3.20 -19.51
N ALA A 413 -29.77 -2.92 -18.22
CA ALA A 413 -30.61 -3.69 -17.31
C ALA A 413 -32.09 -3.55 -17.64
N PHE A 414 -32.54 -2.38 -18.12
CA PHE A 414 -33.89 -2.19 -18.63
C PHE A 414 -34.15 -3.07 -19.86
N LEU A 415 -33.25 -3.00 -20.85
CA LEU A 415 -33.36 -3.80 -22.07
C LEU A 415 -33.35 -5.31 -21.76
N VAL A 416 -32.36 -5.77 -20.99
CA VAL A 416 -32.23 -7.19 -20.68
C VAL A 416 -33.32 -7.66 -19.72
N GLY A 417 -33.45 -6.97 -18.59
CA GLY A 417 -34.34 -7.37 -17.51
C GLY A 417 -35.81 -7.17 -17.81
N GLN A 418 -36.21 -6.05 -18.44
CA GLN A 418 -37.63 -5.70 -18.61
C GLN A 418 -38.17 -5.93 -20.03
N ILE A 419 -37.31 -6.12 -21.04
CA ILE A 419 -37.75 -6.37 -22.43
C ILE A 419 -37.40 -7.79 -22.87
N VAL A 420 -36.13 -8.21 -22.74
CA VAL A 420 -35.66 -9.50 -23.29
C VAL A 420 -36.08 -10.68 -22.41
N LEU A 421 -35.71 -10.66 -21.12
CA LEU A 421 -35.95 -11.79 -20.20
C LEU A 421 -37.43 -12.17 -19.98
N PRO A 422 -38.42 -11.26 -20.03
CA PRO A 422 -39.83 -11.66 -19.97
C PRO A 422 -40.27 -12.56 -21.13
N GLN A 423 -39.60 -12.46 -22.27
CA GLN A 423 -39.91 -13.23 -23.48
C GLN A 423 -39.11 -14.54 -23.56
N TRP A 424 -38.07 -14.68 -22.73
CA TRP A 424 -37.09 -15.76 -22.84
C TRP A 424 -37.25 -16.74 -21.69
N SER A 425 -37.44 -18.01 -22.03
CA SER A 425 -37.57 -19.09 -21.07
C SER A 425 -36.42 -20.08 -21.23
N SER A 426 -35.44 -20.03 -20.32
CA SER A 426 -34.46 -21.08 -20.02
C SER A 426 -33.22 -20.45 -19.38
N PHE A 427 -32.45 -21.28 -18.67
CA PHE A 427 -31.16 -20.85 -18.13
C PHE A 427 -30.15 -20.48 -19.24
N ALA A 428 -30.15 -21.19 -20.38
CA ALA A 428 -29.24 -20.88 -21.48
C ALA A 428 -29.52 -19.49 -22.08
N MET A 429 -30.79 -19.14 -22.26
CA MET A 429 -31.21 -17.81 -22.72
C MET A 429 -30.88 -16.72 -21.68
N LEU A 430 -31.05 -16.99 -20.39
CA LEU A 430 -30.62 -16.08 -19.31
C LEU A 430 -29.11 -15.79 -19.39
N CYS A 431 -28.31 -16.85 -19.55
CA CYS A 431 -26.86 -16.72 -19.72
C CYS A 431 -26.49 -15.92 -20.97
N LEU A 432 -27.21 -16.09 -22.08
CA LEU A 432 -26.96 -15.31 -23.30
C LEU A 432 -27.32 -13.84 -23.10
N ALA A 433 -28.50 -13.55 -22.55
CA ALA A 433 -29.01 -12.19 -22.36
C ALA A 433 -28.15 -11.37 -21.39
N MET A 434 -27.73 -11.96 -20.27
CA MET A 434 -26.87 -11.29 -19.29
C MET A 434 -25.39 -11.38 -19.66
N GLY A 435 -24.96 -12.46 -20.30
CA GLY A 435 -23.58 -12.75 -20.60
C GLY A 435 -22.96 -11.76 -21.58
N VAL A 436 -23.70 -11.32 -22.60
CA VAL A 436 -23.19 -10.34 -23.59
C VAL A 436 -22.85 -8.99 -22.94
N PRO A 437 -23.77 -8.32 -22.21
CA PRO A 437 -23.44 -7.10 -21.46
C PRO A 437 -22.31 -7.30 -20.45
N LEU A 438 -22.34 -8.40 -19.69
CA LEU A 438 -21.32 -8.70 -18.68
C LEU A 438 -19.95 -8.99 -19.29
N PHE A 439 -19.89 -9.55 -20.50
CA PHE A 439 -18.65 -9.76 -21.25
C PHE A 439 -17.97 -8.43 -21.56
N LEU A 440 -18.72 -7.49 -22.12
CA LEU A 440 -18.21 -6.16 -22.48
C LEU A 440 -17.76 -5.40 -21.23
N GLY A 441 -18.51 -5.51 -20.14
CA GLY A 441 -18.12 -4.99 -18.84
C GLY A 441 -16.83 -5.64 -18.32
N ALA A 442 -16.70 -6.96 -18.39
CA ALA A 442 -15.51 -7.67 -17.95
C ALA A 442 -14.25 -7.35 -18.79
N LEU A 443 -14.40 -7.09 -20.09
CA LEU A 443 -13.32 -6.55 -20.93
C LEU A 443 -12.88 -5.16 -20.42
N GLY A 444 -13.83 -4.28 -20.13
CA GLY A 444 -13.56 -2.96 -19.54
C GLY A 444 -12.91 -3.02 -18.16
N MET A 445 -13.19 -4.06 -17.36
CA MET A 445 -12.58 -4.29 -16.05
C MET A 445 -11.08 -4.61 -16.14
N ALA A 446 -10.64 -5.24 -17.24
CA ALA A 446 -9.23 -5.57 -17.45
C ALA A 446 -8.36 -4.34 -17.77
N HIS A 447 -8.97 -3.20 -18.10
CA HIS A 447 -8.24 -2.00 -18.50
C HIS A 447 -8.21 -0.93 -17.37
N PRO A 448 -7.04 -0.45 -16.92
CA PRO A 448 -6.91 0.39 -15.72
C PRO A 448 -7.74 1.69 -15.73
N ARG A 449 -7.95 2.32 -16.89
CA ARG A 449 -8.68 3.59 -17.00
C ARG A 449 -10.20 3.42 -16.91
N THR A 450 -10.72 2.30 -17.43
CA THR A 450 -12.16 1.99 -17.44
C THR A 450 -12.57 1.07 -16.29
N GLY A 451 -11.60 0.48 -15.57
CA GLY A 451 -11.84 -0.58 -14.60
C GLY A 451 -12.91 -0.25 -13.56
N ALA A 452 -12.84 0.92 -12.92
CA ALA A 452 -13.83 1.32 -11.91
C ALA A 452 -15.24 1.47 -12.49
N THR A 453 -15.38 2.13 -13.64
CA THR A 453 -16.66 2.31 -14.33
C THR A 453 -17.24 0.97 -14.76
N ALA A 454 -16.40 0.09 -15.34
CA ALA A 454 -16.81 -1.21 -15.84
C ALA A 454 -17.16 -2.19 -14.71
N THR A 455 -16.40 -2.18 -13.61
CA THR A 455 -16.76 -2.93 -12.40
C THR A 455 -18.11 -2.47 -11.87
N SER A 456 -18.31 -1.16 -11.70
CA SER A 456 -19.59 -0.63 -11.24
C SER A 456 -20.75 -1.03 -12.19
N TYR A 457 -20.53 -0.92 -13.50
CA TYR A 457 -21.50 -1.36 -14.50
C TYR A 457 -21.91 -2.83 -14.31
N CYS A 458 -20.95 -3.76 -14.24
CA CYS A 458 -21.25 -5.18 -14.06
C CYS A 458 -22.03 -5.44 -12.77
N LEU A 459 -21.59 -4.86 -11.65
CA LEU A 459 -22.21 -5.11 -10.35
C LEU A 459 -23.65 -4.59 -10.30
N HIS A 460 -23.88 -3.36 -10.72
CA HIS A 460 -25.22 -2.76 -10.67
C HIS A 460 -26.13 -3.30 -11.77
N PHE A 461 -25.60 -3.73 -12.92
CA PHE A 461 -26.38 -4.49 -13.91
C PHE A 461 -26.92 -5.79 -13.29
N ILE A 462 -26.09 -6.55 -12.55
CA ILE A 462 -26.54 -7.77 -11.85
C ILE A 462 -27.61 -7.44 -10.81
N VAL A 463 -27.44 -6.37 -10.02
CA VAL A 463 -28.45 -5.97 -9.02
C VAL A 463 -29.77 -5.56 -9.67
N LEU A 464 -29.73 -4.78 -10.75
CA LEU A 464 -30.93 -4.27 -11.40
C LEU A 464 -31.70 -5.36 -12.17
N VAL A 465 -31.00 -6.33 -12.75
CA VAL A 465 -31.64 -7.50 -13.37
C VAL A 465 -32.15 -8.49 -12.32
N SER A 466 -31.42 -8.64 -11.20
CA SER A 466 -31.78 -9.50 -10.06
C SER A 466 -32.26 -10.91 -10.46
N PRO A 467 -31.40 -11.77 -11.03
CA PRO A 467 -31.80 -13.08 -11.50
C PRO A 467 -32.27 -13.99 -10.35
N LEU A 468 -33.51 -14.48 -10.45
CA LEU A 468 -34.19 -15.37 -9.51
C LEU A 468 -34.76 -16.60 -10.24
N ASN A 469 -34.98 -17.70 -9.50
CA ASN A 469 -35.64 -18.89 -10.07
C ASN A 469 -37.04 -18.57 -10.61
N ALA A 470 -37.78 -17.73 -9.90
CA ALA A 470 -39.00 -17.10 -10.37
C ALA A 470 -38.71 -15.62 -10.60
N MET A 471 -38.47 -15.25 -11.86
CA MET A 471 -38.18 -13.86 -12.24
C MET A 471 -39.41 -12.97 -12.00
N GLN A 472 -39.18 -11.84 -11.35
CA GLN A 472 -40.19 -10.80 -11.17
C GLN A 472 -39.78 -9.59 -12.01
N PHE A 473 -40.72 -9.08 -12.80
CA PHE A 473 -40.50 -7.94 -13.68
C PHE A 473 -41.33 -6.76 -13.20
N GLY A 474 -40.66 -5.61 -13.03
CA GLY A 474 -41.24 -4.44 -12.40
C GLY A 474 -40.43 -3.20 -12.74
N VAL A 475 -40.89 -2.45 -13.74
CA VAL A 475 -40.19 -1.23 -14.18
C VAL A 475 -40.08 -0.22 -13.03
N ALA A 476 -41.14 -0.05 -12.25
CA ALA A 476 -41.16 0.89 -11.12
C ALA A 476 -40.17 0.50 -10.01
N SER A 477 -40.07 -0.79 -9.65
CA SER A 477 -39.13 -1.26 -8.62
C SER A 477 -37.68 -1.16 -9.12
N MET A 478 -37.44 -1.49 -10.40
CA MET A 478 -36.13 -1.36 -11.03
C MET A 478 -35.66 0.11 -11.06
N LEU A 479 -36.52 1.04 -11.50
CA LEU A 479 -36.18 2.46 -11.55
C LEU A 479 -35.99 3.07 -10.15
N ASN A 480 -36.82 2.70 -9.17
CA ASN A 480 -36.63 3.13 -7.79
C ASN A 480 -35.31 2.62 -7.20
N SER A 481 -34.96 1.36 -7.46
CA SER A 481 -33.69 0.79 -7.06
C SER A 481 -32.52 1.53 -7.72
N ALA A 482 -32.60 1.82 -9.02
CA ALA A 482 -31.59 2.59 -9.73
C ALA A 482 -31.41 4.01 -9.16
N LEU A 483 -32.50 4.72 -8.87
CA LEU A 483 -32.46 6.03 -8.24
C LEU A 483 -31.80 5.96 -6.86
N ALA A 484 -32.15 4.97 -6.05
CA ALA A 484 -31.55 4.79 -4.72
C ALA A 484 -30.04 4.56 -4.81
N MET A 485 -29.58 3.77 -5.79
CA MET A 485 -28.15 3.57 -6.06
C MET A 485 -27.45 4.86 -6.45
N LEU A 486 -28.05 5.66 -7.35
CA LEU A 486 -27.49 6.95 -7.78
C LEU A 486 -27.38 7.94 -6.61
N VAL A 487 -28.42 8.05 -5.78
CA VAL A 487 -28.42 8.90 -4.58
C VAL A 487 -27.37 8.42 -3.59
N GLY A 488 -27.30 7.12 -3.32
CA GLY A 488 -26.35 6.54 -2.37
C GLY A 488 -24.89 6.78 -2.75
N VAL A 489 -24.54 6.56 -4.02
CA VAL A 489 -23.18 6.85 -4.53
C VAL A 489 -22.90 8.35 -4.57
N SER A 490 -23.88 9.18 -4.91
CA SER A 490 -23.74 10.64 -4.90
C SER A 490 -23.47 11.17 -3.48
N ALA A 491 -24.17 10.65 -2.47
CA ALA A 491 -23.92 10.96 -1.07
C ALA A 491 -22.49 10.58 -0.65
N ALA A 492 -22.00 9.41 -1.06
CA ALA A 492 -20.61 9.01 -0.80
C ALA A 492 -19.60 9.96 -1.48
N VAL A 493 -19.80 10.30 -2.75
CA VAL A 493 -18.94 11.26 -3.48
C VAL A 493 -18.95 12.62 -2.78
N MET A 494 -20.11 13.09 -2.32
CA MET A 494 -20.23 14.33 -1.58
C MET A 494 -19.47 14.25 -0.25
N ALA A 495 -19.59 13.16 0.50
CA ALA A 495 -18.81 12.93 1.71
C ALA A 495 -17.29 12.99 1.45
N PHE A 496 -16.80 12.42 0.35
CA PHE A 496 -15.39 12.52 -0.04
C PHE A 496 -14.96 13.97 -0.38
N ARG A 497 -15.86 14.79 -0.91
CA ARG A 497 -15.57 16.18 -1.32
C ARG A 497 -15.71 17.20 -0.19
N LEU A 498 -16.65 17.00 0.73
CA LEU A 498 -16.91 17.91 1.83
C LEU A 498 -16.02 17.61 3.04
N LEU A 499 -15.79 16.34 3.33
CA LEU A 499 -15.02 15.90 4.51
C LEU A 499 -13.57 15.63 4.13
N VAL A 500 -12.88 16.66 3.64
CA VAL A 500 -11.48 16.60 3.21
C VAL A 500 -10.57 16.87 4.41
N PHE A 501 -10.10 15.80 5.04
CA PHE A 501 -9.19 15.88 6.18
C PHE A 501 -7.69 15.92 5.81
N ARG A 502 -7.38 16.24 4.55
CA ARG A 502 -6.01 16.13 3.99
C ARG A 502 -5.44 17.48 3.59
N HIS A 503 -5.46 18.47 4.48
CA HIS A 503 -4.73 19.71 4.21
C HIS A 503 -3.23 19.37 4.12
N PRO A 504 -2.54 19.61 2.99
CA PRO A 504 -1.15 19.19 2.78
C PRO A 504 -0.19 19.67 3.88
N ALA A 505 -0.44 20.87 4.40
CA ALA A 505 0.32 21.46 5.51
C ALA A 505 0.21 20.69 6.83
N TRP A 506 -0.97 20.12 7.13
CA TRP A 506 -1.17 19.32 8.34
C TRP A 506 -0.51 17.94 8.20
N LEU A 507 -0.61 17.34 7.01
CA LEU A 507 0.09 16.09 6.68
C LEU A 507 1.60 16.25 6.86
N GLY A 508 2.20 17.31 6.30
CA GLY A 508 3.63 17.59 6.44
C GLY A 508 4.09 17.68 7.90
N ARG A 509 3.39 18.46 8.72
CA ARG A 509 3.69 18.60 10.16
C ARG A 509 3.60 17.26 10.91
N ARG A 510 2.54 16.48 10.64
CA ARG A 510 2.33 15.18 11.29
C ARG A 510 3.39 14.15 10.89
N LEU A 511 3.74 14.08 9.60
CA LEU A 511 4.78 13.18 9.11
C LEU A 511 6.16 13.55 9.67
N ARG A 512 6.47 14.85 9.81
CA ARG A 512 7.68 15.32 10.51
C ARG A 512 7.70 14.89 11.97
N ALA A 513 6.62 15.13 12.72
CA ALA A 513 6.52 14.71 14.13
C ALA A 513 6.66 13.18 14.29
N ALA A 514 6.10 12.40 13.35
CA ALA A 514 6.24 10.95 13.33
C ALA A 514 7.68 10.51 13.02
N THR A 515 8.37 11.17 12.10
CA THR A 515 9.80 10.95 11.84
C THR A 515 10.65 11.27 13.06
N GLN A 516 10.40 12.39 13.72
CA GLN A 516 11.10 12.79 14.93
C GLN A 516 10.90 11.77 16.06
N SER A 517 9.65 11.35 16.32
CA SER A 517 9.37 10.31 17.32
C SER A 517 10.10 9.00 17.01
N ASP A 518 10.35 8.69 15.75
CA ASP A 518 11.03 7.46 15.35
C ASP A 518 12.53 7.54 15.52
N LEU A 519 13.12 8.71 15.22
CA LEU A 519 14.53 9.00 15.51
C LEU A 519 14.82 8.86 17.00
N VAL A 520 13.95 9.41 17.85
CA VAL A 520 14.02 9.23 19.32
C VAL A 520 13.98 7.75 19.68
N ARG A 521 12.99 6.99 19.19
CA ARG A 521 12.88 5.53 19.47
C ARG A 521 14.08 4.74 18.95
N LEU A 522 14.70 5.17 17.86
CA LEU A 522 15.85 4.51 17.25
C LEU A 522 17.10 4.55 18.13
N THR A 523 17.19 5.49 19.08
CA THR A 523 18.30 5.53 20.07
C THR A 523 18.24 4.35 21.05
N ARG A 524 17.04 3.81 21.33
CA ARG A 524 16.82 2.76 22.35
C ARG A 524 16.41 1.40 21.78
N ARG A 525 15.97 1.33 20.51
CA ARG A 525 15.44 0.11 19.88
C ARG A 525 16.52 -0.97 19.72
N ASP A 526 16.14 -2.25 19.77
CA ASP A 526 17.01 -3.34 19.34
C ASP A 526 17.48 -3.14 17.89
N LEU A 527 18.77 -3.39 17.63
CA LEU A 527 19.41 -3.28 16.32
C LEU A 527 18.86 -4.30 15.33
N ARG A 528 18.42 -5.47 15.81
CA ARG A 528 17.84 -6.51 14.94
C ARG A 528 16.56 -5.98 14.27
N GLY A 529 16.65 -5.74 12.96
CA GLY A 529 15.54 -5.20 12.16
C GLY A 529 15.27 -3.71 12.36
N ALA A 530 16.18 -2.96 13.00
CA ALA A 530 16.07 -1.50 13.11
C ALA A 530 16.05 -0.83 11.73
N ASP A 531 16.88 -1.32 10.81
CA ASP A 531 16.99 -0.82 9.43
C ASP A 531 15.70 -1.00 8.63
N SER A 532 15.12 -2.20 8.64
CA SER A 532 13.86 -2.47 7.93
C SER A 532 12.69 -1.73 8.57
N TRP A 533 12.72 -1.54 9.89
CA TRP A 533 11.71 -0.80 10.63
C TRP A 533 11.74 0.71 10.37
N PHE A 534 12.93 1.32 10.41
CA PHE A 534 13.07 2.76 10.17
C PHE A 534 12.99 3.08 8.68
N GLY A 535 13.75 2.36 7.85
CA GLY A 535 13.80 2.57 6.41
C GLY A 535 12.45 2.37 5.73
N GLY A 536 11.70 1.32 6.08
CA GLY A 536 10.35 1.08 5.53
C GLY A 536 9.37 2.22 5.83
N ARG A 537 9.36 2.71 7.09
CA ARG A 537 8.46 3.81 7.48
C ARG A 537 8.89 5.13 6.89
N MET A 538 10.19 5.38 6.77
CA MET A 538 10.69 6.60 6.13
C MET A 538 10.38 6.60 4.63
N ALA A 539 10.57 5.48 3.93
CA ALA A 539 10.17 5.33 2.53
C ALA A 539 8.68 5.64 2.34
N ASP A 540 7.82 5.12 3.23
CA ASP A 540 6.38 5.40 3.23
C ASP A 540 6.04 6.89 3.40
N ARG A 541 6.75 7.58 4.31
CA ARG A 541 6.52 9.02 4.58
C ARG A 541 7.04 9.89 3.45
N LEU A 542 8.23 9.57 2.93
CA LEU A 542 8.78 10.22 1.75
C LEU A 542 7.83 10.03 0.57
N MET A 543 7.39 8.84 0.21
CA MET A 543 6.41 8.72 -0.90
C MET A 543 5.09 9.48 -0.66
N GLN A 544 4.66 9.66 0.59
CA GLN A 544 3.49 10.49 0.90
C GLN A 544 3.78 11.99 0.73
N LEU A 545 4.92 12.48 1.20
CA LEU A 545 5.33 13.88 1.05
C LEU A 545 5.53 14.24 -0.44
N ALA A 546 6.04 13.33 -1.27
CA ALA A 546 6.38 13.60 -2.66
C ALA A 546 5.14 13.69 -3.53
N ARG A 547 4.17 12.81 -3.28
CA ARG A 547 2.89 12.83 -3.99
C ARG A 547 2.15 14.15 -3.86
N HIS A 548 2.32 14.84 -2.72
CA HIS A 548 1.68 16.12 -2.45
C HIS A 548 2.61 17.32 -2.68
N ALA A 549 3.87 17.09 -3.08
CA ALA A 549 4.84 18.16 -3.27
C ALA A 549 4.44 19.12 -4.41
N SER A 550 3.79 18.62 -5.47
CA SER A 550 3.29 19.46 -6.57
C SER A 550 2.07 20.30 -6.20
N GLU A 551 1.31 19.90 -5.18
CA GLU A 551 0.10 20.60 -4.71
C GLU A 551 0.43 21.69 -3.67
N LEU A 552 1.69 21.76 -3.25
CA LEU A 552 2.18 22.66 -2.21
C LEU A 552 2.79 23.94 -2.80
N PRO A 553 2.56 25.11 -2.15
CA PRO A 553 3.32 26.34 -2.40
C PRO A 553 4.83 26.09 -2.28
N GLU A 554 5.67 26.88 -2.96
CA GLU A 554 7.13 26.63 -3.03
C GLU A 554 7.81 26.53 -1.67
N ASP A 555 7.42 27.36 -0.70
CA ASP A 555 7.93 27.31 0.67
C ASP A 555 7.55 26.02 1.42
N GLU A 556 6.44 25.39 1.03
CA GLU A 556 6.05 24.09 1.57
C GLU A 556 6.63 22.91 0.78
N ARG A 557 7.16 23.12 -0.44
CA ARG A 557 7.94 22.08 -1.15
C ARG A 557 9.28 21.79 -0.44
N LYS A 558 9.84 22.79 0.25
CA LYS A 558 11.02 22.69 1.12
C LYS A 558 10.83 21.67 2.27
N ARG A 559 9.59 21.31 2.62
CA ARG A 559 9.30 20.32 3.68
C ARG A 559 9.72 18.88 3.31
N TRP A 560 9.95 18.62 2.02
CA TRP A 560 10.53 17.36 1.55
C TRP A 560 11.92 17.11 2.14
N ASP A 561 12.72 18.17 2.19
CA ASP A 561 14.13 18.09 2.58
C ASP A 561 14.25 17.75 4.06
N ASP A 562 13.27 18.09 4.90
CA ASP A 562 13.21 17.60 6.28
C ASP A 562 13.00 16.09 6.38
N GLY A 563 12.24 15.52 5.46
CA GLY A 563 12.11 14.07 5.37
C GLY A 563 13.44 13.41 5.03
N LEU A 564 14.22 14.03 4.12
CA LEU A 564 15.54 13.56 3.73
C LEU A 564 16.57 13.75 4.85
N HIS A 565 16.58 14.89 5.53
CA HIS A 565 17.44 15.12 6.70
C HIS A 565 17.11 14.16 7.84
N GLY A 566 15.82 13.90 8.08
CA GLY A 566 15.39 12.89 9.04
C GLY A 566 15.84 11.48 8.67
N LEU A 567 15.78 11.11 7.38
CA LEU A 567 16.35 9.85 6.88
C LEU A 567 17.86 9.79 7.15
N ASP A 568 18.59 10.84 6.80
CA ASP A 568 20.05 10.92 6.95
C ASP A 568 20.48 10.74 8.42
N ILE A 569 19.83 11.45 9.36
CA ILE A 569 20.09 11.30 10.80
C ILE A 569 19.83 9.88 11.27
N GLY A 570 18.75 9.25 10.82
CA GLY A 570 18.44 7.88 11.19
C GLY A 570 19.46 6.89 10.65
N ASP A 571 19.94 7.09 9.43
CA ASP A 571 20.98 6.25 8.81
C ASP A 571 22.29 6.30 9.59
N GLU A 572 22.73 7.50 9.98
CA GLU A 572 23.96 7.66 10.79
C GLU A 572 23.79 7.07 12.18
N LEU A 573 22.60 7.22 12.79
CA LEU A 573 22.32 6.63 14.09
C LEU A 573 22.34 5.10 14.05
N VAL A 574 21.73 4.46 13.03
CA VAL A 574 21.84 3.00 12.91
C VAL A 574 23.28 2.59 12.61
N HIS A 575 23.98 3.32 11.74
CA HIS A 575 25.36 3.00 11.40
C HIS A 575 26.28 3.05 12.61
N LEU A 576 26.23 4.13 13.39
CA LEU A 576 26.98 4.28 14.63
C LEU A 576 26.73 3.10 15.57
N ARG A 577 25.45 2.78 15.83
CA ARG A 577 25.09 1.70 16.75
C ARG A 577 25.52 0.32 16.23
N MET A 578 25.52 0.09 14.91
CA MET A 578 26.08 -1.14 14.33
C MET A 578 27.60 -1.22 14.51
N CYS A 579 28.33 -0.13 14.27
CA CYS A 579 29.77 -0.08 14.48
C CYS A 579 30.14 -0.37 15.95
N LEU A 580 29.42 0.24 16.91
CA LEU A 580 29.61 -0.02 18.34
C LEU A 580 29.31 -1.48 18.71
N ALA A 581 28.24 -2.06 18.15
CA ALA A 581 27.88 -3.46 18.38
C ALA A 581 28.92 -4.44 17.82
N VAL A 582 29.50 -4.15 16.65
CA VAL A 582 30.57 -4.96 16.04
C VAL A 582 31.87 -4.82 16.83
N ALA A 583 32.19 -3.61 17.30
CA ALA A 583 33.39 -3.35 18.12
C ALA A 583 33.38 -4.09 19.46
N GLN A 584 32.19 -4.46 19.99
CA GLN A 584 32.00 -5.03 21.33
C GLN A 584 32.75 -4.25 22.43
N ALA A 585 32.88 -2.94 22.25
CA ALA A 585 33.70 -2.09 23.10
C ALA A 585 33.08 -1.88 24.49
N PRO A 586 33.86 -1.85 25.59
CA PRO A 586 33.36 -1.68 26.96
C PRO A 586 33.01 -0.21 27.27
N LEU A 587 32.30 0.48 26.37
CA LEU A 587 31.94 1.89 26.47
C LEU A 587 30.74 2.15 27.40
N GLY A 588 30.18 1.11 28.03
CA GLY A 588 28.78 1.05 28.45
C GLY A 588 28.20 2.29 29.16
N ARG A 589 28.97 3.07 29.92
CA ARG A 589 28.50 4.35 30.48
C ARG A 589 28.54 5.50 29.45
N ALA A 590 29.66 5.72 28.79
CA ALA A 590 29.85 6.78 27.80
C ALA A 590 28.89 6.64 26.60
N GLU A 591 28.67 5.40 26.12
CA GLU A 591 27.70 5.13 25.05
C GLU A 591 26.27 5.49 25.48
N ARG A 592 25.86 5.08 26.69
CA ARG A 592 24.52 5.38 27.22
C ARG A 592 24.31 6.89 27.40
N GLU A 593 25.30 7.59 27.95
CA GLU A 593 25.23 9.05 28.15
C GLU A 593 25.14 9.78 26.81
N TYR A 594 25.94 9.40 25.81
CA TYR A 594 25.89 9.99 24.47
C TYR A 594 24.52 9.75 23.79
N LEU A 595 24.01 8.51 23.80
CA LEU A 595 22.71 8.19 23.19
C LEU A 595 21.55 8.90 23.90
N GLN A 596 21.62 9.10 25.22
CA GLN A 596 20.63 9.90 25.97
C GLN A 596 20.65 11.38 25.57
N GLN A 597 21.83 11.97 25.34
CA GLN A 597 21.94 13.34 24.85
C GLN A 597 21.41 13.48 23.43
N VAL A 598 21.77 12.55 22.54
CA VAL A 598 21.22 12.47 21.17
C VAL A 598 19.70 12.38 21.22
N GLU A 599 19.14 11.52 22.08
CA GLU A 599 17.71 11.40 22.26
C GLU A 599 17.05 12.71 22.74
N ALA A 600 17.63 13.39 23.73
CA ALA A 600 17.11 14.63 24.26
C ALA A 600 17.11 15.76 23.22
N VAL A 601 18.14 15.81 22.36
CA VAL A 601 18.23 16.76 21.24
C VAL A 601 17.18 16.44 20.17
N LEU A 602 17.07 15.17 19.76
CA LEU A 602 16.09 14.73 18.77
C LEU A 602 14.64 14.92 19.25
N ALA A 603 14.37 14.73 20.55
CA ALA A 603 13.05 14.93 21.14
C ALA A 603 12.56 16.39 21.08
N LYS A 604 13.47 17.37 21.07
CA LYS A 604 13.14 18.79 20.90
C LYS A 604 12.97 19.19 19.44
N GLY A 605 13.58 18.44 18.52
CA GLY A 605 13.48 18.65 17.08
C GLY A 605 14.39 19.77 16.57
N PRO A 606 14.62 19.82 15.25
CA PRO A 606 15.49 20.80 14.63
C PRO A 606 14.87 22.19 14.75
N ALA A 607 15.67 23.20 15.08
CA ALA A 607 15.25 24.59 15.12
C ALA A 607 16.46 25.52 15.07
N ALA A 608 16.20 26.81 14.86
CA ALA A 608 17.21 27.86 14.92
C ALA A 608 18.01 27.84 16.23
N GLY A 609 19.33 28.04 16.15
CA GLY A 609 20.24 28.07 17.29
C GLY A 609 20.47 26.72 17.99
N ARG A 610 19.94 25.61 17.45
CA ARG A 610 20.14 24.26 18.02
C ARG A 610 21.23 23.44 17.33
N GLY A 611 21.88 23.98 16.31
CA GLY A 611 22.86 23.26 15.49
C GLY A 611 24.05 22.71 16.29
N GLN A 612 24.48 23.41 17.34
CA GLN A 612 25.65 23.06 18.16
C GLN A 612 25.31 22.20 19.39
N ARG A 613 24.04 21.79 19.57
CA ARG A 613 23.58 21.07 20.77
C ARG A 613 24.21 19.69 20.97
N LEU A 614 24.82 19.11 19.92
CA LEU A 614 25.50 17.82 19.99
C LEU A 614 27.01 17.97 20.17
N ASP A 615 27.59 19.16 20.02
CA ASP A 615 29.05 19.34 19.87
C ASP A 615 29.82 18.80 21.08
N THR A 616 29.49 19.28 22.28
CA THR A 616 30.13 18.84 23.53
C THR A 616 29.96 17.34 23.79
N ALA A 617 28.77 16.79 23.51
CA ALA A 617 28.49 15.38 23.73
C ALA A 617 29.27 14.50 22.73
N SER A 618 29.35 14.92 21.47
CA SER A 618 30.14 14.27 20.42
C SER A 618 31.63 14.29 20.75
N GLU A 619 32.18 15.43 21.16
CA GLU A 619 33.60 15.55 21.54
C GLU A 619 33.97 14.62 22.71
N GLN A 620 33.13 14.59 23.76
CA GLN A 620 33.34 13.71 24.92
C GLN A 620 33.29 12.23 24.53
N PHE A 621 32.35 11.86 23.66
CA PHE A 621 32.20 10.48 23.22
C PHE A 621 33.33 10.05 22.26
N ILE A 622 33.77 10.92 21.36
CA ILE A 622 34.95 10.68 20.50
C ILE A 622 36.21 10.51 21.36
N ALA A 623 36.39 11.34 22.40
CA ALA A 623 37.50 11.17 23.33
C ALA A 623 37.45 9.81 24.06
N ALA A 624 36.26 9.30 24.37
CA ALA A 624 36.10 7.97 24.95
C ALA A 624 36.42 6.85 23.93
N LEU A 625 36.03 7.01 22.66
CA LEU A 625 36.36 6.07 21.58
C LEU A 625 37.88 5.97 21.36
N ARG A 626 38.57 7.12 21.32
CA ARG A 626 40.03 7.20 21.09
C ARG A 626 40.87 6.61 22.22
N ARG A 627 40.30 6.38 23.41
CA ARG A 627 41.00 5.72 24.53
C ARG A 627 41.08 4.20 24.37
N LEU A 628 40.28 3.62 23.48
CA LEU A 628 40.29 2.19 23.18
C LEU A 628 41.35 1.85 22.11
N PRO A 629 41.84 0.61 22.07
CA PRO A 629 42.76 0.18 21.02
C PRO A 629 42.13 0.39 19.64
N ALA A 630 42.92 0.95 18.72
CA ALA A 630 42.45 1.26 17.38
C ALA A 630 41.93 0.00 16.67
N SER A 631 40.72 0.08 16.15
CA SER A 631 40.11 -0.96 15.32
C SER A 631 39.22 -0.29 14.26
N ASP A 632 39.04 -0.94 13.12
CA ASP A 632 38.22 -0.39 12.03
C ASP A 632 36.80 -0.04 12.49
N PRO A 633 36.08 -0.88 13.27
CA PRO A 633 34.75 -0.53 13.77
C PRO A 633 34.73 0.74 14.64
N LEU A 634 35.80 1.01 15.40
CA LEU A 634 35.90 2.22 16.23
C LEU A 634 36.23 3.46 15.39
N ARG A 635 37.08 3.36 14.37
CA ARG A 635 37.33 4.45 13.40
C ARG A 635 36.04 4.82 12.65
N LEU A 636 35.26 3.82 12.23
CA LEU A 636 33.95 4.02 11.61
C LEU A 636 32.93 4.64 12.58
N ALA A 637 32.95 4.24 13.85
CA ALA A 637 32.09 4.83 14.88
C ALA A 637 32.41 6.32 15.12
N GLU A 638 33.70 6.68 15.18
CA GLU A 638 34.13 8.08 15.28
C GLU A 638 33.64 8.91 14.09
N GLY A 639 33.82 8.40 12.86
CA GLY A 639 33.30 9.02 11.65
C GLY A 639 31.78 9.21 11.69
N ALA A 640 31.03 8.20 12.17
CA ALA A 640 29.57 8.27 12.31
C ALA A 640 29.11 9.31 13.35
N VAL A 641 29.84 9.51 14.45
CA VAL A 641 29.55 10.55 15.46
C VAL A 641 29.70 11.95 14.85
N LEU A 642 30.82 12.20 14.17
CA LEU A 642 31.06 13.47 13.46
C LEU A 642 29.99 13.72 12.39
N GLN A 643 29.60 12.67 11.67
CA GLN A 643 28.58 12.75 10.64
C GLN A 643 27.20 13.08 11.21
N LEU A 644 26.83 12.50 12.35
CA LEU A 644 25.58 12.77 13.05
C LEU A 644 25.53 14.24 13.50
N GLN A 645 26.61 14.74 14.09
CA GLN A 645 26.76 16.14 14.52
C GLN A 645 26.61 17.11 13.34
N LYS A 646 27.35 16.90 12.25
CA LYS A 646 27.28 17.75 11.05
C LYS A 646 25.90 17.71 10.39
N SER A 647 25.29 16.53 10.29
CA SER A 647 23.96 16.35 9.70
C SER A 647 22.89 17.06 10.53
N TRP A 648 23.00 17.04 11.86
CA TRP A 648 22.12 17.78 12.76
C TRP A 648 22.27 19.30 12.59
N GLY A 649 23.51 19.78 12.56
CA GLY A 649 23.81 21.19 12.31
C GLY A 649 23.25 21.67 10.97
N LYS A 650 23.40 20.87 9.91
CA LYS A 650 22.83 21.16 8.58
C LYS A 650 21.30 21.24 8.63
N TRP A 651 20.64 20.30 9.32
CA TRP A 651 19.20 20.30 9.43
C TRP A 651 18.69 21.54 10.21
N CYS A 652 19.39 21.97 11.26
CA CYS A 652 19.04 23.19 12.00
C CYS A 652 19.23 24.45 11.15
N ARG A 653 20.34 24.58 10.40
CA ARG A 653 20.56 25.71 9.47
C ARG A 653 19.50 25.76 8.37
N TRP A 654 19.13 24.60 7.82
CA TRP A 654 18.04 24.52 6.87
C TRP A 654 16.72 25.05 7.44
N GLN A 655 16.42 24.77 8.71
CA GLN A 655 15.24 25.32 9.37
C GLN A 655 15.32 26.84 9.54
N GLU A 656 16.50 27.40 9.81
CA GLU A 656 16.73 28.86 9.87
C GLU A 656 16.48 29.52 8.51
N GLU A 657 17.02 28.95 7.44
CA GLU A 657 16.88 29.44 6.06
C GLU A 657 15.43 29.30 5.54
N ALA A 658 14.75 28.21 5.88
CA ALA A 658 13.42 27.90 5.35
C ALA A 658 12.27 28.57 6.12
N HIS A 659 12.46 28.91 7.40
CA HIS A 659 11.39 29.44 8.26
C HIS A 659 11.70 30.80 8.90
N GLY A 660 12.87 31.37 8.62
CA GLY A 660 13.31 32.66 9.18
C GLY A 660 13.71 32.55 10.66
N VAL A 661 14.55 33.48 11.11
CA VAL A 661 14.84 33.65 12.54
C VAL A 661 13.55 34.13 13.19
N THR A 662 12.96 33.31 14.06
CA THR A 662 11.76 33.70 14.82
C THR A 662 12.12 34.59 15.99
#